data_AF-A0A5C2FQX4-F1
#
_entry.id   AF-A0A5C2FQX4-F1
#
_cell.length_a   1.000
_cell.length_b   1.000
_cell.length_c   1.000
_cell.angle_alpha   90.00
_cell.angle_beta   90.00
_cell.angle_gamma   90.00
#
_symmetry.space_group_name_H-M   'P 1'
#
loop_
_entity.id
_entity.type
_entity.pdbx_description
1 polymer ?
#
loop_
_entity_poly.entity_id
_entity_poly.type
_entity_poly.pdbx_seq_one_letter_code
_entity_poly.pdbx_strand_id
1 'polypeptide(L)'
;MNEFSADESMMTNRRGPAPELESAGQMILERGLRGEPSPFWNQTTWTEHNATELLRRTFDNYDGGTGNFLVKLQAQLEGAETAVIVLAAELMTLTQLPLVNVRSDTKQDHIELILSWVNADTQIPDEILKGMKSSGAFNGGRGYSSRKWHNFVWLARFVLQVRAQPQKVLEEALAGPDAFGAITDAVDDRIQGVRFAVEYMMWPNFFEPVVSQNHRKLLLEAYAWEIGGQSGSDQRSIANDLAAIHKIHNSKAGHRVDWYGELFINDWLRKSSTKAGQRAWLVRQQQGSQQLLDDWLDRGEISLQATHLGEVEPGSTLPQIQRAVELGYDHVDYAERKQSAHAFHRFLTLMGVGDVVFTRRGDELFVGIVESEVRFVADEPAHLACDVDWQLVELPADRAGKLVLGIFDERGPFVDATAALSDLTVFLSETGEAEESEEPEIPIAQEPATQPELLSEIDQTFAASIHIERDQLQEVVEMLRTRRQIVLYGPPGTGKTFLAGKLARFLATGEHSDHVQVVQFHPSYAYEDFFEGYRPSAADNGQLGFALEPGPLRRIAAEASAEGNRNKPFFLIIDEMNRGNLAKIFGELYFLLEYRDQSINLQYSPGSTFKLPPNLFIIGTMNTADRSVAMIDAAIRRRFAFIELHPQDGLIEGMLDRFLQATGQPSLRADLLRALNLEIEGTDRDLMIGPSYFMGNHAESDVGLERIWKYELLPLLEEHYFGRFSRDEVRSRFGLSSIRKKARKLVASDEDREVSAVESTVVIEEGLS
;
A
#
# COMPACT_ATOMS: atom_id res chain seq x y z
N MET A 1 -12.81 -52.77 -6.52
CA MET A 1 -12.20 -52.83 -5.17
C MET A 1 -11.73 -51.44 -4.85
N ASN A 2 -12.45 -50.76 -3.98
CA ASN A 2 -11.92 -50.05 -2.81
C ASN A 2 -13.15 -49.39 -2.17
N GLU A 3 -13.88 -50.21 -1.40
CA GLU A 3 -14.66 -49.70 -0.29
C GLU A 3 -13.66 -49.03 0.65
N PHE A 4 -13.44 -47.72 0.48
CA PHE A 4 -12.96 -46.92 1.59
C PHE A 4 -14.01 -47.05 2.68
N SER A 5 -13.62 -47.54 3.85
CA SER A 5 -14.55 -47.71 4.96
C SER A 5 -15.21 -46.36 5.28
N ALA A 6 -16.48 -46.35 5.66
CA ALA A 6 -17.18 -45.12 6.04
C ALA A 6 -16.42 -44.32 7.12
N ASP A 7 -15.65 -45.01 7.97
CA ASP A 7 -14.76 -44.45 8.99
C ASP A 7 -13.58 -43.65 8.39
N GLU A 8 -12.94 -44.13 7.32
CA GLU A 8 -11.86 -43.39 6.65
C GLU A 8 -12.38 -42.13 5.94
N SER A 9 -13.55 -42.22 5.30
CA SER A 9 -14.25 -41.07 4.70
C SER A 9 -14.65 -40.01 5.74
N MET A 10 -15.10 -40.43 6.92
CA MET A 10 -15.41 -39.53 8.04
C MET A 10 -14.17 -38.86 8.62
N MET A 11 -13.08 -39.61 8.82
CA MET A 11 -11.82 -39.04 9.30
C MET A 11 -11.19 -38.07 8.29
N THR A 12 -11.36 -38.28 6.98
CA THR A 12 -10.91 -37.32 5.95
C THR A 12 -11.73 -36.03 5.93
N ASN A 13 -12.98 -36.03 6.39
CA ASN A 13 -13.82 -34.82 6.44
C ASN A 13 -13.64 -33.99 7.73
N ARG A 14 -12.91 -34.51 8.73
CA ARG A 14 -12.67 -33.84 10.02
C ARG A 14 -11.27 -33.25 10.19
N ARG A 15 -10.40 -33.42 9.19
CA ARG A 15 -9.07 -32.80 9.16
C ARG A 15 -9.03 -31.70 8.11
N GLY A 16 -8.96 -30.47 8.57
CA GLY A 16 -8.77 -29.25 7.80
C GLY A 16 -7.35 -28.70 7.90
N PRO A 17 -7.15 -27.39 7.67
CA PRO A 17 -5.84 -26.77 7.49
C PRO A 17 -5.07 -26.57 8.80
N ALA A 18 -5.74 -26.62 9.96
CA ALA A 18 -5.13 -26.46 11.27
C ALA A 18 -5.36 -27.73 12.11
N PRO A 19 -4.71 -28.85 11.78
CA PRO A 19 -5.10 -30.16 12.31
C PRO A 19 -4.93 -30.29 13.83
N GLU A 20 -3.92 -29.65 14.42
CA GLU A 20 -3.72 -29.65 15.88
C GLU A 20 -4.81 -28.86 16.60
N LEU A 21 -5.19 -27.70 16.06
CA LEU A 21 -6.26 -26.83 16.56
C LEU A 21 -7.62 -27.53 16.49
N GLU A 22 -7.91 -28.12 15.34
CA GLU A 22 -9.16 -28.81 15.07
C GLU A 22 -9.27 -30.06 15.95
N SER A 23 -8.20 -30.82 16.13
CA SER A 23 -8.17 -31.98 17.05
C SER A 23 -8.45 -31.54 18.50
N ALA A 24 -7.83 -30.45 18.96
CA ALA A 24 -8.08 -29.89 20.29
C ALA A 24 -9.54 -29.45 20.48
N GLY A 25 -10.12 -28.77 19.48
CA GLY A 25 -11.53 -28.35 19.50
C GLY A 25 -12.48 -29.55 19.51
N GLN A 26 -12.22 -30.54 18.64
CA GLN A 26 -12.97 -31.80 18.55
C GLN A 26 -12.89 -32.59 19.85
N MET A 27 -11.74 -32.62 20.53
CA MET A 27 -11.59 -33.30 21.82
C MET A 27 -12.60 -32.78 22.85
N ILE A 28 -12.79 -31.46 22.95
CA ILE A 28 -13.75 -30.85 23.88
C ILE A 28 -15.19 -31.11 23.40
N LEU A 29 -15.48 -30.81 22.13
CA LEU A 29 -16.83 -30.89 21.58
C LEU A 29 -17.36 -32.33 21.55
N GLU A 30 -16.54 -33.30 21.15
CA GLU A 30 -16.95 -34.69 21.05
C GLU A 30 -17.20 -35.32 22.42
N ARG A 31 -16.32 -35.09 23.40
CA ARG A 31 -16.56 -35.56 24.77
C ARG A 31 -17.81 -34.93 25.35
N GLY A 32 -18.00 -33.64 25.10
CA GLY A 32 -19.19 -32.89 25.46
C GLY A 32 -20.48 -33.45 24.84
N LEU A 33 -20.47 -33.81 23.56
CA LEU A 33 -21.59 -34.45 22.85
C LEU A 33 -21.86 -35.87 23.37
N ARG A 34 -20.83 -36.66 23.68
CA ARG A 34 -20.96 -38.02 24.23
C ARG A 34 -21.33 -38.04 25.72
N GLY A 35 -21.21 -36.92 26.42
CA GLY A 35 -21.39 -36.85 27.88
C GLY A 35 -20.25 -37.52 28.66
N GLU A 36 -19.07 -37.59 28.05
CA GLU A 36 -17.86 -38.17 28.64
C GLU A 36 -17.23 -37.19 29.65
N PRO A 37 -16.28 -37.68 30.49
CA PRO A 37 -15.51 -36.81 31.37
C PRO A 37 -14.77 -35.70 30.61
N SER A 38 -14.66 -34.55 31.26
CA SER A 38 -13.94 -33.37 30.76
C SER A 38 -12.53 -33.73 30.26
N PRO A 39 -12.01 -33.05 29.22
CA PRO A 39 -10.58 -33.10 28.92
C PRO A 39 -9.71 -32.58 30.08
N PHE A 40 -10.22 -31.59 30.84
CA PHE A 40 -9.47 -30.91 31.90
C PHE A 40 -9.62 -31.55 33.27
N TRP A 41 -10.59 -32.46 33.43
CA TRP A 41 -10.95 -33.06 34.72
C TRP A 41 -11.61 -34.44 34.58
N ASN A 42 -11.58 -35.26 35.63
CA ASN A 42 -12.03 -36.65 35.58
C ASN A 42 -13.55 -36.86 35.70
N GLN A 43 -14.36 -35.81 35.72
CA GLN A 43 -15.83 -35.91 35.76
C GLN A 43 -16.48 -35.18 34.58
N THR A 44 -17.73 -35.54 34.28
CA THR A 44 -18.52 -34.92 33.22
C THR A 44 -18.93 -33.50 33.60
N THR A 45 -18.58 -32.54 32.75
CA THR A 45 -18.89 -31.11 32.91
C THR A 45 -20.11 -30.68 32.10
N TRP A 46 -20.33 -31.27 30.92
CA TRP A 46 -21.47 -30.97 30.04
C TRP A 46 -22.75 -31.64 30.56
N THR A 47 -23.35 -31.02 31.57
CA THR A 47 -24.64 -31.45 32.16
C THR A 47 -25.64 -30.30 32.12
N GLU A 48 -26.93 -30.63 32.13
CA GLU A 48 -28.00 -29.62 32.19
C GLU A 48 -27.85 -28.75 33.45
N HIS A 49 -27.49 -29.35 34.58
CA HIS A 49 -27.26 -28.65 35.84
C HIS A 49 -26.12 -27.62 35.72
N ASN A 50 -24.94 -28.05 35.27
CA ASN A 50 -23.77 -27.18 35.23
C ASN A 50 -23.96 -26.02 34.25
N ALA A 51 -24.55 -26.28 33.08
CA ALA A 51 -24.81 -25.24 32.08
C ALA A 51 -25.88 -24.25 32.55
N THR A 52 -26.94 -24.73 33.21
CA THR A 52 -27.97 -23.86 33.81
C THR A 52 -27.38 -22.98 34.91
N GLU A 53 -26.56 -23.56 35.79
CA GLU A 53 -25.93 -22.81 36.88
C GLU A 53 -24.91 -21.80 36.35
N LEU A 54 -24.14 -22.17 35.33
CA LEU A 54 -23.22 -21.26 34.64
C LEU A 54 -23.98 -20.08 34.03
N LEU A 55 -25.10 -20.32 33.34
CA LEU A 55 -25.96 -19.26 32.80
C LEU A 55 -26.57 -18.39 33.89
N ARG A 56 -27.09 -18.97 34.98
CA ARG A 56 -27.66 -18.20 36.09
C ARG A 56 -26.63 -17.25 36.70
N ARG A 57 -25.39 -17.69 36.85
CA ARG A 57 -24.30 -16.89 37.43
C ARG A 57 -23.74 -15.86 36.48
N THR A 58 -23.60 -16.21 35.21
CA THR A 58 -23.01 -15.32 34.23
C THR A 58 -24.06 -14.37 33.68
N PHE A 59 -25.17 -14.88 33.12
CA PHE A 59 -26.26 -14.15 32.43
C PHE A 59 -27.27 -13.47 33.36
N ASP A 60 -27.92 -14.20 34.26
CA ASP A 60 -28.99 -13.62 35.10
C ASP A 60 -28.43 -12.64 36.15
N ASN A 61 -27.19 -12.88 36.59
CA ASN A 61 -26.43 -11.99 37.49
C ASN A 61 -25.33 -11.23 36.73
N TYR A 62 -25.67 -10.66 35.57
CA TYR A 62 -24.72 -9.92 34.76
C TYR A 62 -24.02 -8.78 35.52
N ASP A 63 -22.69 -8.78 35.53
CA ASP A 63 -21.88 -7.67 36.02
C ASP A 63 -21.53 -6.68 34.90
N GLY A 64 -22.31 -5.59 34.83
CA GLY A 64 -22.10 -4.46 33.93
C GLY A 64 -21.00 -3.47 34.35
N GLY A 65 -20.19 -3.76 35.37
CA GLY A 65 -19.12 -2.88 35.86
C GLY A 65 -17.97 -2.65 34.86
N THR A 66 -16.95 -1.87 35.21
CA THR A 66 -15.83 -1.53 34.31
C THR A 66 -14.61 -2.48 34.40
N GLY A 67 -14.74 -3.61 35.12
CA GLY A 67 -13.64 -4.55 35.37
C GLY A 67 -13.28 -5.49 34.20
N ASN A 68 -12.08 -6.05 34.24
CA ASN A 68 -11.61 -7.09 33.30
C ASN A 68 -12.53 -8.33 33.36
N PHE A 69 -12.88 -8.88 32.19
CA PHE A 69 -13.79 -10.03 32.04
C PHE A 69 -13.43 -11.22 32.94
N LEU A 70 -12.16 -11.61 33.06
CA LEU A 70 -11.79 -12.75 33.92
C LEU A 70 -11.95 -12.46 35.41
N VAL A 71 -11.73 -11.21 35.83
CA VAL A 71 -11.97 -10.78 37.22
C VAL A 71 -13.45 -10.83 37.54
N LYS A 72 -14.29 -10.37 36.62
CA LYS A 72 -15.75 -10.47 36.76
C LYS A 72 -16.22 -11.91 36.76
N LEU A 73 -15.71 -12.73 35.85
CA LEU A 73 -16.05 -14.15 35.77
C LEU A 73 -15.67 -14.86 37.08
N GLN A 74 -14.51 -14.56 37.65
CA GLN A 74 -14.10 -15.09 38.96
C GLN A 74 -15.08 -14.71 40.06
N ALA A 75 -15.50 -13.44 40.13
CA ALA A 75 -16.46 -12.97 41.12
C ALA A 75 -17.85 -13.61 40.93
N GLN A 76 -18.31 -13.76 39.69
CA GLN A 76 -19.60 -14.39 39.38
C GLN A 76 -19.61 -15.90 39.68
N LEU A 77 -18.46 -16.55 39.51
CA LEU A 77 -18.26 -17.97 39.83
C LEU A 77 -17.84 -18.23 41.27
N GLU A 78 -17.78 -17.20 42.12
CA GLU A 78 -17.45 -17.37 43.54
C GLU A 78 -18.46 -18.34 44.21
N GLY A 79 -17.92 -19.38 44.84
CA GLY A 79 -18.71 -20.44 45.46
C GLY A 79 -19.48 -21.34 44.48
N ALA A 80 -19.12 -21.36 43.19
CA ALA A 80 -19.62 -22.35 42.23
C ALA A 80 -18.96 -23.72 42.46
N GLU A 81 -19.64 -24.79 42.03
CA GLU A 81 -19.08 -26.15 42.09
C GLU A 81 -17.91 -26.31 41.11
N THR A 82 -16.97 -27.21 41.43
CA THR A 82 -15.81 -27.52 40.58
C THR A 82 -16.24 -27.82 39.14
N ALA A 83 -17.30 -28.59 38.94
CA ALA A 83 -17.80 -28.94 37.61
C ALA A 83 -18.24 -27.73 36.77
N VAL A 84 -18.78 -26.69 37.42
CA VAL A 84 -19.22 -25.43 36.76
C VAL A 84 -18.02 -24.59 36.35
N ILE A 85 -16.99 -24.52 37.19
CA ILE A 85 -15.76 -23.77 36.88
C ILE A 85 -14.93 -24.49 35.80
N VAL A 86 -14.84 -25.82 35.83
CA VAL A 86 -14.18 -26.57 34.76
C VAL A 86 -14.94 -26.46 33.44
N LEU A 87 -16.29 -26.48 33.47
CA LEU A 87 -17.10 -26.16 32.30
C LEU A 87 -16.77 -24.75 31.77
N ALA A 88 -16.63 -23.76 32.65
CA ALA A 88 -16.22 -22.42 32.24
C ALA A 88 -14.86 -22.39 31.54
N ALA A 89 -13.88 -23.18 32.00
CA ALA A 89 -12.59 -23.33 31.35
C ALA A 89 -12.70 -23.95 29.93
N GLU A 90 -13.53 -25.00 29.78
CA GLU A 90 -13.80 -25.62 28.47
C GLU A 90 -14.40 -24.63 27.48
N LEU A 91 -15.45 -23.91 27.90
CA LEU A 91 -16.11 -22.94 27.04
C LEU A 91 -15.17 -21.78 26.70
N MET A 92 -14.35 -21.34 27.64
CA MET A 92 -13.31 -20.34 27.39
C MET A 92 -12.33 -20.82 26.32
N THR A 93 -11.89 -22.08 26.41
CA THR A 93 -10.99 -22.66 25.41
C THR A 93 -11.66 -22.64 24.04
N LEU A 94 -12.91 -23.07 23.91
CA LEU A 94 -13.64 -23.03 22.63
C LEU A 94 -13.77 -21.61 22.05
N THR A 95 -13.86 -20.57 22.88
CA THR A 95 -13.89 -19.19 22.37
C THR A 95 -12.54 -18.71 21.84
N GLN A 96 -11.43 -19.13 22.45
CA GLN A 96 -10.10 -18.55 22.18
C GLN A 96 -9.22 -19.42 21.28
N LEU A 97 -9.44 -20.73 21.28
CA LEU A 97 -8.67 -21.71 20.53
C LEU A 97 -8.52 -21.33 19.05
N PRO A 98 -9.60 -21.02 18.29
CA PRO A 98 -9.51 -20.72 16.86
C PRO A 98 -8.94 -19.33 16.52
N LEU A 99 -8.66 -18.48 17.52
CA LEU A 99 -8.23 -17.09 17.27
C LEU A 99 -6.75 -16.99 16.93
N VAL A 100 -6.41 -16.28 15.85
CA VAL A 100 -5.02 -15.93 15.49
C VAL A 100 -4.52 -14.71 16.26
N ASN A 101 -5.42 -13.81 16.65
CA ASN A 101 -5.12 -12.52 17.27
C ASN A 101 -4.98 -12.59 18.81
N VAL A 102 -4.86 -13.79 19.36
CA VAL A 102 -4.58 -14.04 20.79
C VAL A 102 -3.36 -14.93 20.87
N ARG A 103 -2.34 -14.48 21.61
CA ARG A 103 -1.08 -15.22 21.76
C ARG A 103 -1.30 -16.55 22.50
N SER A 104 -0.50 -17.56 22.17
CA SER A 104 -0.61 -18.91 22.75
C SER A 104 -0.41 -18.91 24.26
N ASP A 105 0.55 -18.13 24.77
CA ASP A 105 0.77 -17.89 26.21
C ASP A 105 -0.48 -17.31 26.90
N THR A 106 -1.12 -16.33 26.27
CA THR A 106 -2.30 -15.65 26.78
C THR A 106 -3.52 -16.59 26.81
N LYS A 107 -3.68 -17.44 25.78
CA LYS A 107 -4.71 -18.50 25.77
C LYS A 107 -4.50 -19.43 26.96
N GLN A 108 -3.27 -19.91 27.15
CA GLN A 108 -2.91 -20.83 28.22
C GLN A 108 -3.12 -20.19 29.60
N ASP A 109 -2.60 -18.99 29.83
CA ASP A 109 -2.70 -18.23 31.08
C ASP A 109 -4.16 -18.02 31.51
N HIS A 110 -5.05 -17.72 30.56
CA HIS A 110 -6.47 -17.56 30.85
C HIS A 110 -7.11 -18.86 31.35
N ILE A 111 -6.79 -19.99 30.72
CA ILE A 111 -7.35 -21.29 31.11
C ILE A 111 -6.76 -21.74 32.44
N GLU A 112 -5.44 -21.62 32.62
CA GLU A 112 -4.77 -21.93 33.89
C GLU A 112 -5.30 -21.07 35.03
N LEU A 113 -5.57 -19.78 34.80
CA LEU A 113 -6.18 -18.92 35.79
C LEU A 113 -7.57 -19.41 36.20
N ILE A 114 -8.45 -19.78 35.25
CA ILE A 114 -9.78 -20.29 35.57
C ILE A 114 -9.68 -21.62 36.35
N LEU A 115 -8.80 -22.52 35.92
CA LEU A 115 -8.56 -23.80 36.60
C LEU A 115 -7.95 -23.59 38.00
N SER A 116 -7.20 -22.51 38.23
CA SER A 116 -6.67 -22.19 39.57
C SER A 116 -7.76 -21.87 40.61
N TRP A 117 -8.99 -21.58 40.17
CA TRP A 117 -10.11 -21.27 41.07
C TRP A 117 -10.72 -22.53 41.70
N VAL A 118 -10.37 -23.73 41.20
CA VAL A 118 -10.83 -24.99 41.78
C VAL A 118 -9.76 -25.64 42.63
N ASN A 119 -10.19 -26.29 43.71
CA ASN A 119 -9.33 -27.15 44.51
C ASN A 119 -9.48 -28.62 44.05
N ALA A 120 -9.05 -28.90 42.82
CA ALA A 120 -9.11 -30.23 42.19
C ALA A 120 -7.88 -30.46 41.31
N ASP A 121 -7.57 -31.73 41.02
CA ASP A 121 -6.51 -32.11 40.08
C ASP A 121 -7.01 -31.89 38.65
N THR A 122 -6.86 -30.65 38.18
CA THR A 122 -7.22 -30.22 36.82
C THR A 122 -5.98 -29.86 36.03
N GLN A 123 -5.92 -30.27 34.77
CA GLN A 123 -4.73 -30.11 33.94
C GLN A 123 -5.17 -29.81 32.50
N ILE A 124 -4.39 -29.02 31.75
CA ILE A 124 -4.61 -28.84 30.32
C ILE A 124 -3.94 -30.01 29.59
N PRO A 125 -4.68 -30.86 28.84
CA PRO A 125 -4.08 -31.94 28.08
C PRO A 125 -3.07 -31.45 27.03
N ASP A 126 -2.04 -32.26 26.77
CA ASP A 126 -1.01 -31.97 25.74
C ASP A 126 -1.61 -31.70 24.36
N GLU A 127 -2.72 -32.37 24.00
CA GLU A 127 -3.42 -32.17 22.74
C GLU A 127 -4.01 -30.76 22.63
N ILE A 128 -4.60 -30.26 23.72
CA ILE A 128 -5.15 -28.90 23.79
C ILE A 128 -4.02 -27.86 23.82
N LEU A 129 -2.92 -28.13 24.52
CA LEU A 129 -1.73 -27.28 24.50
C LEU A 129 -1.12 -27.17 23.10
N LYS A 130 -1.06 -28.28 22.35
CA LYS A 130 -0.62 -28.27 20.94
C LYS A 130 -1.55 -27.43 20.07
N GLY A 131 -2.87 -27.59 20.23
CA GLY A 131 -3.84 -26.78 19.49
C GLY A 131 -3.81 -25.29 19.84
N MET A 132 -3.43 -24.91 21.07
CA MET A 132 -3.23 -23.51 21.45
C MET A 132 -1.97 -22.89 20.83
N LYS A 133 -0.93 -23.71 20.60
CA LYS A 133 0.35 -23.30 19.99
C LYS A 133 0.30 -23.29 18.46
N SER A 134 -0.51 -24.14 17.84
CA SER A 134 -0.69 -24.12 16.39
C SER A 134 -1.29 -22.80 15.89
N SER A 135 -1.07 -22.49 14.61
CA SER A 135 -1.70 -21.34 13.95
C SER A 135 -3.22 -21.36 14.15
N GLY A 136 -3.77 -20.22 14.54
CA GLY A 136 -5.22 -20.03 14.65
C GLY A 136 -5.90 -20.19 13.28
N ALA A 137 -7.23 -20.25 13.29
CA ALA A 137 -8.03 -20.41 12.07
C ALA A 137 -8.57 -19.09 11.51
N PHE A 138 -8.83 -18.09 12.37
CA PHE A 138 -9.34 -16.79 11.94
C PHE A 138 -9.02 -15.67 12.94
N ASN A 139 -9.05 -14.42 12.48
CA ASN A 139 -9.08 -13.25 13.36
C ASN A 139 -10.52 -13.01 13.82
N GLY A 140 -10.75 -13.05 15.14
CA GLY A 140 -12.10 -12.83 15.67
C GLY A 140 -12.53 -11.36 15.57
N GLY A 141 -11.58 -10.44 15.46
CA GLY A 141 -11.82 -9.01 15.56
C GLY A 141 -12.44 -8.58 16.91
N ARG A 142 -12.74 -7.30 17.04
CA ARG A 142 -13.51 -6.69 18.14
C ARG A 142 -14.94 -7.21 18.17
N GLY A 143 -15.62 -7.46 17.04
CA GLY A 143 -17.00 -8.00 17.05
C GLY A 143 -17.13 -9.32 17.83
N TYR A 144 -16.19 -10.25 17.62
CA TYR A 144 -16.12 -11.50 18.39
C TYR A 144 -15.47 -11.29 19.77
N SER A 145 -14.41 -10.47 19.86
CA SER A 145 -13.60 -10.34 21.09
C SER A 145 -14.16 -9.39 22.16
N SER A 146 -14.97 -8.41 21.79
CA SER A 146 -15.70 -7.52 22.72
C SER A 146 -16.95 -8.22 23.27
N ARG A 147 -17.53 -9.13 22.48
CA ARG A 147 -18.71 -9.94 22.83
C ARG A 147 -18.36 -11.25 23.55
N LYS A 148 -17.19 -11.34 24.21
CA LYS A 148 -16.75 -12.53 24.99
C LYS A 148 -17.85 -13.09 25.87
N TRP A 149 -18.57 -12.23 26.57
CA TRP A 149 -19.66 -12.65 27.45
C TRP A 149 -20.86 -13.24 26.69
N HIS A 150 -21.23 -12.68 25.54
CA HIS A 150 -22.27 -13.23 24.67
C HIS A 150 -21.85 -14.58 24.05
N ASN A 151 -20.58 -14.71 23.64
CA ASN A 151 -20.04 -15.97 23.12
C ASN A 151 -20.08 -17.06 24.19
N PHE A 152 -19.68 -16.70 25.41
CA PHE A 152 -19.70 -17.58 26.57
C PHE A 152 -21.12 -18.03 26.94
N VAL A 153 -22.09 -17.11 26.93
CA VAL A 153 -23.52 -17.40 27.15
C VAL A 153 -24.09 -18.29 26.05
N TRP A 154 -23.76 -18.03 24.79
CA TRP A 154 -24.21 -18.87 23.67
C TRP A 154 -23.69 -20.30 23.81
N LEU A 155 -22.42 -20.47 24.18
CA LEU A 155 -21.83 -21.80 24.42
C LEU A 155 -22.51 -22.53 25.58
N ALA A 156 -22.84 -21.84 26.67
CA ALA A 156 -23.57 -22.46 27.76
C ALA A 156 -24.99 -22.89 27.36
N ARG A 157 -25.68 -22.09 26.51
CA ARG A 157 -26.96 -22.49 25.89
C ARG A 157 -26.80 -23.64 24.91
N PHE A 158 -25.68 -23.70 24.18
CA PHE A 158 -25.37 -24.82 23.30
C PHE A 158 -25.21 -26.13 24.08
N VAL A 159 -24.56 -26.10 25.25
CA VAL A 159 -24.49 -27.29 26.13
C VAL A 159 -25.89 -27.74 26.56
N LEU A 160 -26.80 -26.82 26.93
CA LEU A 160 -28.20 -27.16 27.24
C LEU A 160 -28.90 -27.77 26.02
N GLN A 161 -28.72 -27.18 24.85
CA GLN A 161 -29.33 -27.67 23.62
C GLN A 161 -28.85 -29.08 23.26
N VAL A 162 -27.56 -29.36 23.44
CA VAL A 162 -26.96 -30.69 23.27
C VAL A 162 -27.56 -31.68 24.26
N ARG A 163 -27.68 -31.31 25.55
CA ARG A 163 -28.26 -32.20 26.57
C ARG A 163 -29.76 -32.43 26.39
N ALA A 164 -30.47 -31.56 25.70
CA ALA A 164 -31.87 -31.73 25.35
C ALA A 164 -32.11 -32.67 24.15
N GLN A 165 -31.06 -33.01 23.37
CA GLN A 165 -31.22 -33.88 22.20
C GLN A 165 -31.30 -35.38 22.57
N PRO A 166 -32.08 -36.17 21.82
CA PRO A 166 -32.02 -37.63 21.90
C PRO A 166 -30.63 -38.16 21.51
N GLN A 167 -30.19 -39.25 22.15
CA GLN A 167 -28.91 -39.91 21.87
C GLN A 167 -28.66 -40.16 20.37
N LYS A 168 -29.70 -40.59 19.65
CA LYS A 168 -29.62 -40.84 18.20
C LYS A 168 -29.24 -39.57 17.40
N VAL A 169 -29.78 -38.41 17.78
CA VAL A 169 -29.49 -37.14 17.11
C VAL A 169 -28.04 -36.71 17.40
N LEU A 170 -27.55 -36.98 18.62
CA LEU A 170 -26.15 -36.72 18.98
C LEU A 170 -25.19 -37.63 18.21
N GLU A 171 -25.54 -38.90 18.02
CA GLU A 171 -24.77 -39.83 17.17
C GLU A 171 -24.75 -39.39 15.70
N GLU A 172 -25.88 -38.91 15.18
CA GLU A 172 -25.97 -38.34 13.82
C GLU A 172 -25.13 -37.05 13.70
N ALA A 173 -25.12 -36.18 14.72
CA ALA A 173 -24.28 -34.99 14.76
C ALA A 173 -22.78 -35.30 14.86
N LEU A 174 -22.43 -36.37 15.59
CA LEU A 174 -21.10 -36.98 15.59
C LEU A 174 -20.83 -37.77 14.31
N ALA A 175 -21.75 -37.84 13.35
CA ALA A 175 -21.56 -38.55 12.10
C ALA A 175 -21.55 -37.66 10.85
N GLY A 176 -22.20 -36.49 10.90
CA GLY A 176 -22.23 -35.57 9.77
C GLY A 176 -22.42 -34.10 10.14
N PRO A 177 -21.93 -33.18 9.28
CA PRO A 177 -22.03 -31.74 9.49
C PRO A 177 -23.47 -31.23 9.49
N ASP A 178 -24.37 -31.87 8.71
CA ASP A 178 -25.77 -31.44 8.61
C ASP A 178 -26.50 -31.55 9.95
N ALA A 179 -26.42 -32.72 10.58
CA ALA A 179 -27.03 -32.99 11.88
C ALA A 179 -26.39 -32.14 12.99
N PHE A 180 -25.07 -31.96 12.96
CA PHE A 180 -24.39 -31.08 13.91
C PHE A 180 -24.86 -29.63 13.78
N GLY A 181 -24.89 -29.11 12.56
CA GLY A 181 -25.38 -27.75 12.30
C GLY A 181 -26.84 -27.56 12.74
N ALA A 182 -27.66 -28.63 12.74
CA ALA A 182 -29.08 -28.52 13.10
C ALA A 182 -29.24 -28.29 14.60
N ILE A 183 -28.31 -28.82 15.39
CA ILE A 183 -28.23 -28.57 16.83
C ILE A 183 -27.79 -27.12 17.08
N THR A 184 -26.78 -26.63 16.36
CA THR A 184 -26.27 -25.26 16.53
C THR A 184 -27.26 -24.19 16.04
N ASP A 185 -28.03 -24.48 14.97
CA ASP A 185 -29.14 -23.64 14.48
C ASP A 185 -30.22 -23.37 15.54
N ALA A 186 -30.41 -24.30 16.47
CA ALA A 186 -31.51 -24.25 17.43
C ALA A 186 -31.21 -23.51 18.75
N VAL A 187 -29.97 -23.02 18.95
CA VAL A 187 -29.53 -22.43 20.24
C VAL A 187 -30.02 -20.98 20.43
N ASP A 188 -29.68 -20.09 19.51
CA ASP A 188 -30.10 -18.67 19.43
C ASP A 188 -29.52 -18.08 18.13
N ASP A 189 -30.28 -17.29 17.39
CA ASP A 189 -29.90 -16.71 16.09
C ASP A 189 -29.26 -15.31 16.19
N ARG A 190 -29.27 -14.68 17.37
CA ARG A 190 -28.78 -13.29 17.53
C ARG A 190 -27.26 -13.17 17.68
N ILE A 191 -26.58 -14.25 18.05
CA ILE A 191 -25.13 -14.30 18.26
C ILE A 191 -24.57 -15.46 17.45
N GLN A 192 -23.94 -15.17 16.32
CA GLN A 192 -23.56 -16.19 15.33
C GLN A 192 -22.04 -16.44 15.23
N GLY A 193 -21.20 -15.51 15.72
CA GLY A 193 -19.74 -15.64 15.58
C GLY A 193 -19.15 -16.89 16.25
N VAL A 194 -19.44 -17.11 17.54
CA VAL A 194 -18.99 -18.31 18.26
C VAL A 194 -19.61 -19.60 17.74
N ARG A 195 -20.84 -19.51 17.20
CA ARG A 195 -21.50 -20.63 16.55
C ARG A 195 -20.69 -21.11 15.35
N PHE A 196 -20.32 -20.20 14.45
CA PHE A 196 -19.51 -20.53 13.27
C PHE A 196 -18.14 -21.07 13.65
N ALA A 197 -17.54 -20.57 14.74
CA ALA A 197 -16.28 -21.09 15.26
C ALA A 197 -16.40 -22.56 15.71
N VAL A 198 -17.46 -22.90 16.44
CA VAL A 198 -17.75 -24.27 16.90
C VAL A 198 -18.04 -25.20 15.73
N GLU A 199 -18.82 -24.72 14.75
CA GLU A 199 -19.12 -25.45 13.50
C GLU A 199 -17.83 -25.76 12.73
N TYR A 200 -16.95 -24.77 12.54
CA TYR A 200 -15.65 -24.96 11.90
C TYR A 200 -14.77 -25.98 12.65
N MET A 201 -14.60 -25.82 13.97
CA MET A 201 -13.75 -26.74 14.75
C MET A 201 -14.25 -28.19 14.66
N MET A 202 -15.57 -28.40 14.66
CA MET A 202 -16.16 -29.74 14.57
C MET A 202 -16.06 -30.35 13.16
N TRP A 203 -16.29 -29.54 12.12
CA TRP A 203 -16.33 -29.99 10.73
C TRP A 203 -15.61 -29.01 9.80
N PRO A 204 -14.27 -28.96 9.87
CA PRO A 204 -13.51 -27.92 9.19
C PRO A 204 -13.60 -28.03 7.67
N ASN A 205 -13.83 -29.21 7.08
CA ASN A 205 -13.98 -29.36 5.61
C ASN A 205 -15.39 -29.04 5.08
N PHE A 206 -16.31 -28.65 5.96
CA PHE A 206 -17.66 -28.27 5.58
C PHE A 206 -18.00 -26.83 5.98
N PHE A 207 -17.70 -26.43 7.23
CA PHE A 207 -17.95 -25.06 7.67
C PHE A 207 -16.70 -24.21 7.50
N GLU A 208 -16.87 -23.02 6.93
CA GLU A 208 -15.76 -22.08 6.71
C GLU A 208 -15.31 -21.39 8.00
N PRO A 209 -14.00 -21.12 8.18
CA PRO A 209 -13.45 -20.31 9.28
C PRO A 209 -13.75 -18.80 9.08
N VAL A 210 -15.00 -18.47 8.78
CA VAL A 210 -15.49 -17.10 8.57
C VAL A 210 -16.59 -16.84 9.60
N VAL A 211 -16.25 -16.09 10.65
CA VAL A 211 -17.14 -15.83 11.80
C VAL A 211 -18.01 -14.57 11.66
N SER A 212 -17.73 -13.68 10.71
CA SER A 212 -18.64 -12.58 10.37
C SER A 212 -19.76 -13.09 9.45
N GLN A 213 -21.00 -12.86 9.88
CA GLN A 213 -22.18 -13.18 9.06
C GLN A 213 -22.21 -12.34 7.79
N ASN A 214 -21.73 -11.10 7.82
CA ASN A 214 -21.67 -10.25 6.64
C ASN A 214 -20.61 -10.75 5.65
N HIS A 215 -19.40 -11.08 6.12
CA HIS A 215 -18.36 -11.63 5.24
C HIS A 215 -18.82 -12.90 4.52
N ARG A 216 -19.56 -13.78 5.20
CA ARG A 216 -20.19 -14.97 4.59
C ARG A 216 -21.13 -14.61 3.44
N LYS A 217 -21.92 -13.54 3.59
CA LYS A 217 -22.82 -13.05 2.52
C LYS A 217 -22.04 -12.44 1.37
N LEU A 218 -21.04 -11.59 1.64
CA LEU A 218 -20.21 -10.98 0.60
C LEU A 218 -19.46 -12.03 -0.22
N LEU A 219 -18.91 -13.06 0.45
CA LEU A 219 -18.27 -14.21 -0.19
C LEU A 219 -19.25 -14.95 -1.10
N LEU A 220 -20.45 -15.23 -0.58
CA LEU A 220 -21.50 -15.88 -1.34
C LEU A 220 -21.91 -15.03 -2.56
N GLU A 221 -22.07 -13.71 -2.44
CA GLU A 221 -22.38 -12.82 -3.56
C GLU A 221 -21.30 -12.84 -4.65
N ALA A 222 -20.03 -12.90 -4.25
CA ALA A 222 -18.90 -12.87 -5.19
C ALA A 222 -18.75 -14.15 -6.02
N TYR A 223 -19.16 -15.31 -5.46
CA TYR A 223 -18.88 -16.63 -6.02
C TYR A 223 -20.11 -17.54 -6.23
N ALA A 224 -21.33 -17.11 -5.85
CA ALA A 224 -22.55 -17.92 -6.05
C ALA A 224 -22.78 -18.34 -7.51
N TRP A 225 -22.28 -17.57 -8.47
CA TRP A 225 -22.34 -17.92 -9.89
C TRP A 225 -21.59 -19.23 -10.22
N GLU A 226 -20.58 -19.63 -9.44
CA GLU A 226 -19.82 -20.88 -9.65
C GLU A 226 -20.66 -22.13 -9.33
N ILE A 227 -21.66 -22.00 -8.46
CA ILE A 227 -22.56 -23.10 -8.05
C ILE A 227 -23.94 -23.02 -8.71
N GLY A 228 -24.15 -22.07 -9.63
CA GLY A 228 -25.43 -21.89 -10.32
C GLY A 228 -26.42 -20.95 -9.61
N GLY A 229 -25.96 -20.18 -8.63
CA GLY A 229 -26.76 -19.24 -7.84
C GLY A 229 -26.92 -19.66 -6.37
N GLN A 230 -27.46 -18.75 -5.56
CA GLN A 230 -27.71 -19.00 -4.13
C GLN A 230 -28.90 -19.96 -3.96
N SER A 231 -28.77 -20.95 -3.07
CA SER A 231 -29.84 -21.91 -2.78
C SER A 231 -30.89 -21.36 -1.82
N GLY A 232 -30.53 -20.37 -0.99
CA GLY A 232 -31.41 -19.73 -0.01
C GLY A 232 -30.71 -18.59 0.75
N SER A 233 -31.45 -17.91 1.63
CA SER A 233 -30.95 -16.77 2.42
C SER A 233 -30.81 -17.05 3.92
N ASP A 234 -31.26 -18.21 4.37
CA ASP A 234 -31.05 -18.68 5.74
C ASP A 234 -29.60 -19.14 5.96
N GLN A 235 -29.15 -19.18 7.22
CA GLN A 235 -27.76 -19.50 7.55
C GLN A 235 -27.34 -20.90 7.09
N ARG A 236 -28.27 -21.86 7.02
CA ARG A 236 -27.96 -23.21 6.58
C ARG A 236 -27.70 -23.23 5.07
N SER A 237 -28.57 -22.61 4.30
CA SER A 237 -28.38 -22.47 2.85
C SER A 237 -27.06 -21.76 2.53
N ILE A 238 -26.73 -20.68 3.24
CA ILE A 238 -25.44 -19.98 3.10
C ILE A 238 -24.27 -20.91 3.41
N ALA A 239 -24.31 -21.67 4.51
CA ALA A 239 -23.23 -22.60 4.86
C ALA A 239 -23.03 -23.69 3.79
N ASN A 240 -24.12 -24.24 3.25
CA ASN A 240 -24.07 -25.26 2.19
C ASN A 240 -23.49 -24.69 0.89
N ASP A 241 -23.91 -23.48 0.51
CA ASP A 241 -23.41 -22.81 -0.69
C ASP A 241 -21.92 -22.47 -0.57
N LEU A 242 -21.49 -21.97 0.60
CA LEU A 242 -20.07 -21.69 0.87
C LEU A 242 -19.23 -22.97 0.82
N ALA A 243 -19.70 -24.08 1.41
CA ALA A 243 -19.02 -25.37 1.34
C ALA A 243 -18.86 -25.87 -0.11
N ALA A 244 -19.89 -25.66 -0.95
CA ALA A 244 -19.84 -26.01 -2.36
C ALA A 244 -18.86 -25.14 -3.16
N ILE A 245 -18.87 -23.82 -2.92
CA ILE A 245 -17.92 -22.87 -3.51
C ILE A 245 -16.48 -23.26 -3.11
N HIS A 246 -16.24 -23.51 -1.83
CA HIS A 246 -14.90 -23.86 -1.35
C HIS A 246 -14.38 -25.17 -1.95
N LYS A 247 -15.24 -26.18 -2.09
CA LYS A 247 -14.88 -27.44 -2.74
C LYS A 247 -14.41 -27.21 -4.19
N ILE A 248 -15.07 -26.33 -4.94
CA ILE A 248 -14.68 -25.98 -6.31
C ILE A 248 -13.31 -25.28 -6.30
N HIS A 249 -13.13 -24.30 -5.43
CA HIS A 249 -11.89 -23.53 -5.32
C HIS A 249 -10.70 -24.37 -4.85
N ASN A 250 -10.87 -25.24 -3.86
CA ASN A 250 -9.85 -26.17 -3.39
C ASN A 250 -9.44 -27.15 -4.49
N SER A 251 -10.41 -27.65 -5.28
CA SER A 251 -10.12 -28.52 -6.41
C SER A 251 -9.35 -27.82 -7.52
N LYS A 252 -9.57 -26.51 -7.73
CA LYS A 252 -8.85 -25.70 -8.72
C LYS A 252 -7.43 -25.35 -8.25
N ALA A 253 -7.27 -25.01 -6.97
CA ALA A 253 -6.00 -24.57 -6.39
C ALA A 253 -5.07 -25.74 -6.03
N GLY A 254 -5.59 -26.95 -5.79
CA GLY A 254 -4.80 -28.11 -5.36
C GLY A 254 -4.41 -28.08 -3.88
N HIS A 255 -4.77 -27.01 -3.15
CA HIS A 255 -4.66 -26.85 -1.70
C HIS A 255 -5.90 -26.13 -1.17
N ARG A 256 -6.06 -26.04 0.15
CA ARG A 256 -7.18 -25.30 0.74
C ARG A 256 -7.00 -23.80 0.55
N VAL A 257 -8.06 -23.14 0.11
CA VAL A 257 -8.11 -21.68 -0.08
C VAL A 257 -8.34 -20.98 1.26
N ASP A 258 -7.50 -19.99 1.55
CA ASP A 258 -7.74 -19.00 2.60
C ASP A 258 -8.53 -17.83 2.00
N TRP A 259 -9.76 -17.63 2.49
CA TRP A 259 -10.65 -16.57 2.04
C TRP A 259 -10.18 -15.18 2.44
N TYR A 260 -9.37 -15.06 3.49
CA TYR A 260 -8.76 -13.80 3.90
C TYR A 260 -7.39 -13.57 3.25
N GLY A 261 -6.84 -14.55 2.52
CA GLY A 261 -5.61 -14.36 1.76
C GLY A 261 -5.75 -13.30 0.64
N GLU A 262 -4.66 -12.59 0.34
CA GLU A 262 -4.62 -11.42 -0.56
C GLU A 262 -5.31 -11.65 -1.92
N LEU A 263 -5.23 -12.88 -2.46
CA LEU A 263 -5.85 -13.26 -3.73
C LEU A 263 -7.39 -13.32 -3.68
N PHE A 264 -7.98 -13.70 -2.56
CA PHE A 264 -9.43 -13.95 -2.44
C PHE A 264 -10.15 -12.83 -1.71
N ILE A 265 -9.53 -12.26 -0.67
CA ILE A 265 -10.13 -11.20 0.14
C ILE A 265 -10.52 -10.00 -0.71
N ASN A 266 -9.67 -9.62 -1.67
CA ASN A 266 -9.92 -8.53 -2.60
C ASN A 266 -11.07 -8.86 -3.57
N ASP A 267 -11.25 -10.11 -3.98
CA ASP A 267 -12.28 -10.49 -4.95
C ASP A 267 -13.68 -10.40 -4.36
N TRP A 268 -13.90 -10.94 -3.15
CA TRP A 268 -15.21 -10.92 -2.53
C TRP A 268 -15.53 -9.63 -1.79
N LEU A 269 -14.53 -8.89 -1.31
CA LEU A 269 -14.74 -7.53 -0.83
C LEU A 269 -15.05 -6.55 -1.98
N ARG A 270 -14.32 -6.60 -3.10
CA ARG A 270 -14.46 -5.62 -4.19
C ARG A 270 -15.77 -5.74 -4.97
N LYS A 271 -16.28 -6.97 -5.16
CA LYS A 271 -17.54 -7.22 -5.88
C LYS A 271 -18.80 -6.80 -5.10
N SER A 272 -18.69 -6.56 -3.79
CA SER A 272 -19.81 -6.11 -2.95
C SER A 272 -20.11 -4.60 -3.04
N SER A 273 -19.14 -3.78 -3.49
CA SER A 273 -19.30 -2.32 -3.56
C SER A 273 -20.25 -1.92 -4.70
N THR A 274 -21.44 -1.43 -4.37
CA THR A 274 -22.45 -1.02 -5.37
C THR A 274 -22.22 0.36 -6.00
N LYS A 275 -21.13 1.06 -5.66
CA LYS A 275 -20.74 2.34 -6.28
C LYS A 275 -19.21 2.49 -6.37
N ALA A 276 -18.68 2.67 -7.58
CA ALA A 276 -17.34 3.21 -7.86
C ALA A 276 -16.12 2.52 -7.21
N GLY A 277 -16.21 1.24 -6.84
CA GLY A 277 -15.12 0.48 -6.23
C GLY A 277 -15.01 0.69 -4.72
N GLN A 278 -14.46 -0.30 -4.03
CA GLN A 278 -14.26 -0.31 -2.59
C GLN A 278 -13.34 0.83 -2.13
N ARG A 279 -13.66 1.45 -0.99
CA ARG A 279 -12.93 2.58 -0.40
C ARG A 279 -12.39 2.23 0.98
N ALA A 280 -11.44 3.04 1.44
CA ALA A 280 -10.97 2.99 2.83
C ALA A 280 -11.15 4.34 3.52
N TRP A 281 -11.47 4.33 4.81
CA TRP A 281 -11.80 5.53 5.58
C TRP A 281 -11.08 5.56 6.93
N LEU A 282 -10.35 6.64 7.20
CA LEU A 282 -9.87 6.91 8.55
C LEU A 282 -10.94 7.68 9.33
N VAL A 283 -11.35 7.09 10.45
CA VAL A 283 -12.41 7.60 11.34
C VAL A 283 -11.78 8.16 12.61
N ARG A 284 -12.13 9.40 12.98
CA ARG A 284 -11.59 10.10 14.16
C ARG A 284 -12.68 10.84 14.94
N GLN A 285 -12.40 11.03 16.22
CA GLN A 285 -13.26 11.78 17.13
C GLN A 285 -13.20 13.28 16.80
N GLN A 286 -14.35 13.95 16.71
CA GLN A 286 -14.38 15.42 16.62
C GLN A 286 -14.01 16.11 17.95
N GLN A 287 -14.21 15.43 19.09
CA GLN A 287 -13.85 15.95 20.42
C GLN A 287 -13.38 14.82 21.34
N GLY A 288 -12.06 14.58 21.36
CA GLY A 288 -11.19 14.01 22.40
C GLY A 288 -11.69 13.08 23.53
N SER A 289 -12.83 12.41 23.43
CA SER A 289 -13.28 11.44 24.43
C SER A 289 -12.85 10.05 23.98
N GLN A 290 -11.76 9.51 24.52
CA GLN A 290 -11.38 8.09 24.35
C GLN A 290 -12.59 7.15 24.52
N GLN A 291 -13.50 7.55 25.41
CA GLN A 291 -14.80 6.93 25.65
C GLN A 291 -15.67 6.71 24.40
N LEU A 292 -15.69 7.63 23.43
CA LEU A 292 -16.45 7.43 22.18
C LEU A 292 -15.81 6.37 21.27
N LEU A 293 -14.47 6.28 21.24
CA LEU A 293 -13.79 5.21 20.51
C LEU A 293 -14.02 3.87 21.21
N ASP A 294 -13.97 3.85 22.54
CA ASP A 294 -14.30 2.64 23.30
C ASP A 294 -15.77 2.24 23.05
N ASP A 295 -16.72 3.19 23.01
CA ASP A 295 -18.11 2.95 22.65
C ASP A 295 -18.26 2.41 21.21
N TRP A 296 -17.57 3.00 20.22
CA TRP A 296 -17.56 2.51 18.82
C TRP A 296 -17.05 1.09 18.72
N LEU A 297 -15.91 0.82 19.34
CA LEU A 297 -15.26 -0.47 19.29
C LEU A 297 -16.00 -1.53 20.14
N ASP A 298 -16.69 -1.14 21.21
CA ASP A 298 -17.49 -2.04 22.05
C ASP A 298 -18.83 -2.37 21.39
N ARG A 299 -19.49 -1.38 20.80
CA ARG A 299 -20.79 -1.53 20.11
C ARG A 299 -20.65 -2.12 18.71
N GLY A 300 -19.46 -2.03 18.10
CA GLY A 300 -19.24 -2.47 16.73
C GLY A 300 -19.83 -1.50 15.72
N GLU A 301 -19.70 -0.20 15.96
CA GLU A 301 -20.26 0.85 15.10
C GLU A 301 -19.26 2.00 14.93
N ILE A 302 -19.51 2.85 13.95
CA ILE A 302 -18.93 4.20 13.89
C ILE A 302 -20.07 5.20 13.84
N SER A 303 -19.88 6.37 14.47
CA SER A 303 -20.87 7.42 14.44
C SER A 303 -20.30 8.80 14.18
N LEU A 304 -21.12 9.71 13.67
CA LEU A 304 -20.74 11.10 13.46
C LEU A 304 -21.87 12.01 13.97
N GLN A 305 -21.54 12.92 14.89
CA GLN A 305 -22.55 13.79 15.50
C GLN A 305 -23.20 14.68 14.44
N ALA A 306 -24.52 14.68 14.43
CA ALA A 306 -25.37 15.31 13.43
C ALA A 306 -26.48 16.15 14.09
N THR A 307 -26.22 16.68 15.29
CA THR A 307 -27.21 17.31 16.19
C THR A 307 -28.02 18.42 15.53
N HIS A 308 -27.41 19.17 14.62
CA HIS A 308 -28.08 20.25 13.89
C HIS A 308 -28.23 19.98 12.39
N LEU A 309 -27.84 18.79 11.90
CA LEU A 309 -27.88 18.50 10.45
C LEU A 309 -29.32 18.39 9.92
N GLY A 310 -30.26 17.96 10.78
CA GLY A 310 -31.60 17.55 10.37
C GLY A 310 -31.61 16.17 9.69
N GLU A 311 -32.79 15.70 9.29
CA GLU A 311 -32.92 14.46 8.51
C GLU A 311 -32.48 14.71 7.07
N VAL A 312 -31.35 14.10 6.69
CA VAL A 312 -30.82 14.10 5.33
C VAL A 312 -30.75 12.67 4.84
N GLU A 313 -31.40 12.39 3.71
CA GLU A 313 -31.48 11.05 3.13
C GLU A 313 -30.09 10.53 2.69
N PRO A 314 -29.77 9.25 2.94
CA PRO A 314 -28.58 8.60 2.38
C PRO A 314 -28.49 8.76 0.87
N GLY A 315 -27.29 9.02 0.35
CA GLY A 315 -27.07 9.29 -1.08
C GLY A 315 -27.34 10.73 -1.52
N SER A 316 -27.67 11.64 -0.60
CA SER A 316 -27.81 13.08 -0.89
C SER A 316 -26.54 13.69 -1.47
N THR A 317 -26.68 14.62 -2.42
CA THR A 317 -25.55 15.29 -3.07
C THR A 317 -24.85 16.27 -2.11
N LEU A 318 -23.55 16.51 -2.32
CA LEU A 318 -22.78 17.47 -1.52
C LEU A 318 -23.46 18.85 -1.40
N PRO A 319 -24.04 19.46 -2.45
CA PRO A 319 -24.75 20.73 -2.32
C PRO A 319 -25.99 20.68 -1.39
N GLN A 320 -26.71 19.55 -1.36
CA GLN A 320 -27.86 19.37 -0.47
C GLN A 320 -27.41 19.28 0.99
N ILE A 321 -26.35 18.52 1.25
CA ILE A 321 -25.76 18.37 2.59
C ILE A 321 -25.14 19.69 3.05
N GLN A 322 -24.45 20.42 2.17
CA GLN A 322 -23.86 21.72 2.48
C GLN A 322 -24.93 22.74 2.87
N ARG A 323 -26.07 22.76 2.16
CA ARG A 323 -27.21 23.60 2.53
C ARG A 323 -27.78 23.26 3.91
N ALA A 324 -27.89 21.97 4.23
CA ALA A 324 -28.35 21.51 5.55
C ALA A 324 -27.38 21.95 6.66
N VAL A 325 -26.08 21.82 6.44
CA VAL A 325 -25.04 22.28 7.38
C VAL A 325 -25.04 23.80 7.56
N GLU A 326 -25.22 24.56 6.47
CA GLU A 326 -25.27 26.02 6.52
C GLU A 326 -26.46 26.54 7.34
N LEU A 327 -27.58 25.82 7.34
CA LEU A 327 -28.79 26.13 8.12
C LEU A 327 -28.69 25.67 9.59
N GLY A 328 -28.07 24.52 9.84
CA GLY A 328 -28.02 23.89 11.16
C GLY A 328 -26.87 24.36 12.05
N TYR A 329 -25.71 24.63 11.46
CA TYR A 329 -24.48 24.94 12.19
C TYR A 329 -24.08 26.42 12.04
N ASP A 330 -25.05 27.33 12.00
CA ASP A 330 -24.84 28.77 11.83
C ASP A 330 -23.96 29.42 12.92
N HIS A 331 -23.94 28.80 14.11
CA HIS A 331 -23.09 29.14 15.26
C HIS A 331 -21.61 28.73 15.09
N VAL A 332 -21.29 27.95 14.07
CA VAL A 332 -19.95 27.43 13.78
C VAL A 332 -19.32 28.22 12.62
N ASP A 333 -18.00 28.37 12.62
CA ASP A 333 -17.32 29.15 11.60
C ASP A 333 -17.49 28.54 10.18
N TYR A 334 -17.23 29.34 9.16
CA TYR A 334 -17.43 28.94 7.77
C TYR A 334 -16.53 27.77 7.33
N ALA A 335 -15.29 27.71 7.84
CA ALA A 335 -14.33 26.67 7.49
C ALA A 335 -14.72 25.32 8.12
N GLU A 336 -15.14 25.35 9.39
CA GLU A 336 -15.64 24.19 10.13
C GLU A 336 -16.97 23.67 9.57
N ARG A 337 -17.88 24.57 9.14
CA ARG A 337 -19.10 24.18 8.40
C ARG A 337 -18.78 23.47 7.09
N LYS A 338 -17.81 23.99 6.32
CA LYS A 338 -17.39 23.36 5.06
C LYS A 338 -16.79 21.98 5.32
N GLN A 339 -15.93 21.84 6.34
CA GLN A 339 -15.35 20.56 6.73
C GLN A 339 -16.42 19.54 7.16
N SER A 340 -17.40 20.00 7.95
CA SER A 340 -18.52 19.16 8.40
C SER A 340 -19.38 18.69 7.23
N ALA A 341 -19.71 19.57 6.27
CA ALA A 341 -20.45 19.19 5.07
C ALA A 341 -19.74 18.11 4.24
N HIS A 342 -18.42 18.19 4.11
CA HIS A 342 -17.63 17.15 3.43
C HIS A 342 -17.58 15.84 4.22
N ALA A 343 -17.46 15.90 5.56
CA ALA A 343 -17.49 14.70 6.40
C ALA A 343 -18.86 14.00 6.32
N PHE A 344 -19.96 14.75 6.43
CA PHE A 344 -21.32 14.22 6.27
C PHE A 344 -21.55 13.63 4.88
N HIS A 345 -21.08 14.28 3.82
CA HIS A 345 -21.20 13.73 2.47
C HIS A 345 -20.40 12.44 2.27
N ARG A 346 -19.19 12.36 2.83
CA ARG A 346 -18.41 11.12 2.79
C ARG A 346 -19.16 10.00 3.52
N PHE A 347 -19.64 10.29 4.72
CA PHE A 347 -20.34 9.31 5.56
C PHE A 347 -21.69 8.87 4.96
N LEU A 348 -22.53 9.80 4.47
CA LEU A 348 -23.89 9.51 3.97
C LEU A 348 -23.96 9.00 2.53
N THR A 349 -22.98 9.35 1.69
CA THR A 349 -23.11 9.23 0.24
C THR A 349 -21.97 8.44 -0.40
N LEU A 350 -20.77 8.50 0.16
CA LEU A 350 -19.58 7.87 -0.42
C LEU A 350 -19.18 6.56 0.26
N MET A 351 -19.36 6.46 1.57
CA MET A 351 -19.13 5.23 2.33
C MET A 351 -20.25 4.23 2.04
N GLY A 352 -19.90 2.97 1.80
CA GLY A 352 -20.85 1.89 1.56
C GLY A 352 -20.47 0.60 2.27
N VAL A 353 -21.38 -0.37 2.24
CA VAL A 353 -21.13 -1.72 2.74
C VAL A 353 -19.92 -2.32 2.03
N GLY A 354 -19.02 -2.94 2.79
CA GLY A 354 -17.76 -3.51 2.30
C GLY A 354 -16.57 -2.55 2.28
N ASP A 355 -16.77 -1.24 2.54
CA ASP A 355 -15.65 -0.32 2.69
C ASP A 355 -14.82 -0.63 3.95
N VAL A 356 -13.51 -0.39 3.87
CA VAL A 356 -12.61 -0.57 5.00
C VAL A 356 -12.60 0.71 5.84
N VAL A 357 -12.64 0.58 7.16
CA VAL A 357 -12.49 1.69 8.10
C VAL A 357 -11.34 1.40 9.03
N PHE A 358 -10.60 2.42 9.46
CA PHE A 358 -9.54 2.22 10.45
C PHE A 358 -9.40 3.41 11.39
N THR A 359 -8.83 3.14 12.56
CA THR A 359 -8.54 4.14 13.60
C THR A 359 -7.43 3.63 14.52
N ARG A 360 -6.91 4.47 15.42
CA ARG A 360 -5.76 4.13 16.28
C ARG A 360 -6.01 4.52 17.74
N ARG A 361 -5.55 3.69 18.66
CA ARG A 361 -5.53 3.96 20.11
C ARG A 361 -4.12 3.72 20.64
N GLY A 362 -3.44 4.76 21.11
CA GLY A 362 -2.04 4.60 21.51
C GLY A 362 -1.23 4.10 20.30
N ASP A 363 -0.56 2.96 20.41
CA ASP A 363 0.16 2.29 19.31
C ASP A 363 -0.62 1.13 18.67
N GLU A 364 -1.88 0.92 19.07
CA GLU A 364 -2.75 -0.13 18.53
C GLU A 364 -3.54 0.39 17.32
N LEU A 365 -3.59 -0.41 16.24
CA LEU A 365 -4.40 -0.16 15.06
C LEU A 365 -5.68 -1.01 15.10
N PHE A 366 -6.79 -0.36 14.80
CA PHE A 366 -8.08 -1.01 14.59
C PHE A 366 -8.45 -0.83 13.13
N VAL A 367 -8.67 -1.94 12.43
CA VAL A 367 -9.12 -1.97 11.03
C VAL A 367 -10.42 -2.75 10.99
N GLY A 368 -11.46 -2.25 10.36
CA GLY A 368 -12.75 -2.93 10.27
C GLY A 368 -13.40 -2.80 8.91
N ILE A 369 -14.47 -3.56 8.70
CA ILE A 369 -15.26 -3.53 7.46
C ILE A 369 -16.66 -3.01 7.78
N VAL A 370 -17.18 -2.09 6.97
CA VAL A 370 -18.53 -1.55 7.10
C VAL A 370 -19.55 -2.64 6.76
N GLU A 371 -20.43 -2.98 7.70
CA GLU A 371 -21.42 -4.06 7.58
C GLU A 371 -22.84 -3.57 7.27
N SER A 372 -23.13 -2.27 7.48
CA SER A 372 -24.46 -1.72 7.25
C SER A 372 -24.44 -0.43 6.44
N GLU A 373 -25.56 -0.13 5.78
CA GLU A 373 -25.86 1.21 5.30
C GLU A 373 -25.92 2.21 6.46
N VAL A 374 -25.71 3.50 6.15
CA VAL A 374 -25.76 4.56 7.15
C VAL A 374 -27.19 4.85 7.58
N ARG A 375 -27.40 4.91 8.90
CA ARG A 375 -28.67 5.27 9.55
C ARG A 375 -28.56 6.60 10.28
N PHE A 376 -29.64 7.39 10.28
CA PHE A 376 -29.80 8.55 11.15
C PHE A 376 -30.44 8.13 12.47
N VAL A 377 -29.83 8.53 13.59
CA VAL A 377 -30.28 8.22 14.94
C VAL A 377 -30.67 9.53 15.64
N ALA A 378 -31.96 9.65 15.96
CA ALA A 378 -32.57 10.86 16.50
C ALA A 378 -32.48 11.01 18.03
N ASP A 379 -31.51 10.34 18.68
CA ASP A 379 -31.25 10.47 20.12
C ASP A 379 -30.65 11.84 20.48
N GLU A 380 -30.59 12.23 21.74
CA GLU A 380 -29.87 13.47 22.16
C GLU A 380 -28.44 13.12 22.64
N PRO A 381 -27.36 13.51 21.92
CA PRO A 381 -27.33 14.26 20.67
C PRO A 381 -27.51 13.39 19.41
N ALA A 382 -28.17 13.95 18.39
CA ALA A 382 -28.49 13.21 17.17
C ALA A 382 -27.20 12.90 16.40
N HIS A 383 -27.12 11.72 15.79
CA HIS A 383 -25.91 11.24 15.11
C HIS A 383 -26.24 10.34 13.92
N LEU A 384 -25.29 10.23 13.01
CA LEU A 384 -25.26 9.21 11.97
C LEU A 384 -24.49 8.00 12.48
N ALA A 385 -24.91 6.79 12.15
CA ALA A 385 -24.21 5.57 12.52
C ALA A 385 -24.21 4.53 11.40
N CYS A 386 -23.20 3.67 11.37
CA CYS A 386 -23.23 2.40 10.66
C CYS A 386 -22.47 1.34 11.46
N ASP A 387 -22.83 0.08 11.23
CA ASP A 387 -22.20 -1.06 11.89
C ASP A 387 -20.88 -1.40 11.19
N VAL A 388 -19.88 -1.76 11.99
CA VAL A 388 -18.52 -2.06 11.57
C VAL A 388 -18.01 -3.31 12.29
N ASP A 389 -17.54 -4.29 11.53
CA ASP A 389 -16.77 -5.41 12.07
C ASP A 389 -15.32 -4.98 12.26
N TRP A 390 -15.05 -4.40 13.42
CA TRP A 390 -13.71 -3.99 13.81
C TRP A 390 -12.83 -5.22 14.03
N GLN A 391 -11.59 -5.17 13.59
CA GLN A 391 -10.51 -6.10 13.90
C GLN A 391 -9.37 -5.37 14.62
N LEU A 392 -8.87 -5.99 15.69
CA LEU A 392 -7.65 -5.52 16.36
C LEU A 392 -6.46 -6.14 15.65
N VAL A 393 -5.53 -5.28 15.25
CA VAL A 393 -4.28 -5.70 14.60
C VAL A 393 -3.13 -5.12 15.42
N GLU A 394 -2.28 -5.99 15.97
CA GLU A 394 -1.03 -5.55 16.59
C GLU A 394 -0.10 -5.03 15.48
N LEU A 395 0.21 -3.74 15.48
CA LEU A 395 1.20 -3.16 14.57
C LEU A 395 2.60 -3.30 15.20
N PRO A 396 3.48 -4.17 14.70
CA PRO A 396 4.89 -4.03 15.03
C PRO A 396 5.41 -2.78 14.28
N ALA A 397 6.21 -1.97 14.97
CA ALA A 397 6.63 -0.63 14.53
C ALA A 397 7.48 -0.62 13.23
N ASP A 398 7.89 -1.80 12.77
CA ASP A 398 8.65 -2.07 11.56
C ASP A 398 7.77 -2.50 10.36
N ARG A 399 6.50 -2.87 10.56
CA ARG A 399 5.57 -3.32 9.49
C ARG A 399 4.40 -2.38 9.19
N ALA A 400 4.14 -1.38 10.01
CA ALA A 400 3.19 -0.34 9.66
C ALA A 400 3.74 0.45 8.46
N GLY A 401 3.25 0.14 7.25
CA GLY A 401 3.63 0.85 6.03
C GLY A 401 3.56 2.36 6.23
N LYS A 402 4.57 3.10 5.76
CA LYS A 402 4.66 4.57 5.89
C LYS A 402 3.39 5.31 5.43
N LEU A 403 2.59 4.67 4.58
CA LEU A 403 1.32 5.16 4.05
C LEU A 403 0.22 5.20 5.13
N VAL A 404 -0.02 4.10 5.86
CA VAL A 404 -1.04 4.02 6.92
C VAL A 404 -0.69 4.97 8.08
N LEU A 405 0.59 5.03 8.46
CA LEU A 405 1.07 5.97 9.48
C LEU A 405 0.89 7.43 9.04
N GLY A 406 1.19 7.75 7.77
CA GLY A 406 1.03 9.11 7.24
C GLY A 406 -0.42 9.59 7.17
N ILE A 407 -1.39 8.69 6.99
CA ILE A 407 -2.81 9.06 6.94
C ILE A 407 -3.31 9.52 8.32
N PHE A 408 -2.69 9.08 9.44
CA PHE A 408 -2.99 9.60 10.77
C PHE A 408 -2.61 11.08 10.97
N ASP A 409 -1.73 11.63 10.13
CA ASP A 409 -1.35 13.04 10.19
C ASP A 409 -2.31 13.96 9.42
N GLU A 410 -3.21 13.41 8.60
CA GLU A 410 -4.23 14.19 7.87
C GLU A 410 -5.22 14.88 8.82
N ARG A 411 -5.92 15.94 8.39
CA ARG A 411 -6.87 16.66 9.26
C ARG A 411 -8.32 16.33 8.92
N GLY A 412 -9.10 15.93 9.94
CA GLY A 412 -10.55 15.81 9.87
C GLY A 412 -11.09 14.54 10.57
N PRO A 413 -12.39 14.50 10.86
CA PRO A 413 -13.02 13.38 11.55
C PRO A 413 -13.28 12.16 10.66
N PHE A 414 -13.30 12.37 9.34
CA PHE A 414 -13.59 11.33 8.37
C PHE A 414 -12.78 11.58 7.10
N VAL A 415 -11.72 10.80 6.92
CA VAL A 415 -10.69 11.01 5.89
C VAL A 415 -10.75 9.87 4.88
N ASP A 416 -10.74 10.22 3.59
CA ASP A 416 -10.65 9.22 2.53
C ASP A 416 -9.22 8.69 2.47
N ALA A 417 -9.09 7.41 2.75
CA ALA A 417 -7.83 6.69 2.87
C ALA A 417 -7.76 5.55 1.84
N THR A 418 -8.58 5.60 0.78
CA THR A 418 -8.67 4.57 -0.26
C THR A 418 -7.30 4.25 -0.88
N ALA A 419 -6.36 5.19 -0.85
CA ALA A 419 -4.98 4.96 -1.28
C ALA A 419 -4.23 3.89 -0.46
N ALA A 420 -4.58 3.70 0.82
CA ALA A 420 -4.03 2.67 1.70
C ALA A 420 -4.91 1.42 1.78
N LEU A 421 -5.93 1.29 0.93
CA LEU A 421 -6.83 0.14 0.94
C LEU A 421 -6.06 -1.18 0.80
N SER A 422 -5.06 -1.26 -0.09
CA SER A 422 -4.22 -2.47 -0.23
C SER A 422 -3.51 -2.83 1.07
N ASP A 423 -2.85 -1.86 1.70
CA ASP A 423 -2.08 -2.07 2.93
C ASP A 423 -3.00 -2.44 4.10
N LEU A 424 -4.19 -1.82 4.16
CA LEU A 424 -5.20 -2.09 5.18
C LEU A 424 -5.83 -3.47 5.01
N THR A 425 -6.03 -3.92 3.77
CA THR A 425 -6.54 -5.27 3.48
C THR A 425 -5.50 -6.35 3.81
N VAL A 426 -4.19 -6.05 3.70
CA VAL A 426 -3.14 -6.98 4.17
C VAL A 426 -3.25 -7.26 5.66
N PHE A 427 -3.55 -6.24 6.48
CA PHE A 427 -3.78 -6.44 7.91
C PHE A 427 -5.02 -7.29 8.24
N LEU A 428 -5.98 -7.37 7.31
CA LEU A 428 -7.13 -8.28 7.40
C LEU A 428 -6.76 -9.71 6.92
N SER A 429 -5.61 -9.88 6.25
CA SER A 429 -5.10 -11.14 5.67
C SER A 429 -4.01 -11.84 6.49
N GLU A 430 -3.44 -11.20 7.52
CA GLU A 430 -2.46 -11.82 8.43
C GLU A 430 -3.15 -12.82 9.39
N THR A 431 -3.84 -13.82 8.83
CA THR A 431 -4.47 -14.95 9.53
C THR A 431 -3.56 -16.17 9.71
N GLY A 432 -2.26 -16.08 9.42
CA GLY A 432 -1.35 -17.16 9.79
C GLY A 432 0.01 -17.03 9.16
N GLU A 433 1.01 -16.71 9.99
CA GLU A 433 2.38 -17.25 9.89
C GLU A 433 3.16 -16.76 11.11
N ALA A 434 3.08 -17.54 12.19
CA ALA A 434 4.00 -17.48 13.30
C ALA A 434 4.18 -18.91 13.81
N GLU A 435 5.22 -19.60 13.34
CA GLU A 435 6.14 -20.33 14.21
C GLU A 435 7.39 -20.81 13.45
N GLU A 436 8.51 -20.70 14.15
CA GLU A 436 9.87 -21.09 13.79
C GLU A 436 9.98 -22.60 13.54
N SER A 437 10.82 -23.02 12.59
CA SER A 437 11.42 -24.36 12.62
C SER A 437 12.89 -24.32 12.17
N GLU A 438 13.76 -24.76 13.08
CA GLU A 438 15.17 -25.13 12.88
C GLU A 438 15.22 -26.48 12.13
N GLU A 439 15.90 -26.66 10.98
CA GLU A 439 17.30 -27.09 10.71
C GLU A 439 17.31 -27.65 9.25
N PRO A 440 18.43 -27.91 8.53
CA PRO A 440 19.84 -27.56 8.73
C PRO A 440 20.47 -26.81 7.51
N GLU A 441 21.70 -26.32 7.68
CA GLU A 441 22.50 -25.58 6.71
C GLU A 441 22.58 -26.21 5.30
N ILE A 442 22.05 -25.49 4.30
CA ILE A 442 22.48 -25.58 2.90
C ILE A 442 22.81 -24.13 2.48
N PRO A 443 23.94 -23.87 1.79
CA PRO A 443 24.48 -22.51 1.66
C PRO A 443 23.48 -21.57 1.00
N ILE A 444 23.14 -20.50 1.73
CA ILE A 444 22.20 -19.47 1.32
C ILE A 444 22.77 -18.71 0.12
N ALA A 445 22.26 -19.00 -1.07
CA ALA A 445 22.11 -17.97 -2.09
C ALA A 445 20.81 -17.23 -1.76
N GLN A 446 20.93 -16.01 -1.27
CA GLN A 446 19.78 -15.12 -1.09
C GLN A 446 19.21 -14.78 -2.46
N GLU A 447 18.04 -15.28 -2.81
CA GLU A 447 17.21 -14.64 -3.84
C GLU A 447 16.20 -13.72 -3.12
N PRO A 448 16.38 -12.39 -3.20
CA PRO A 448 15.41 -11.43 -2.68
C PRO A 448 14.14 -11.49 -3.52
N ALA A 449 12.98 -11.34 -2.86
CA ALA A 449 11.70 -11.12 -3.51
C ALA A 449 11.80 -9.90 -4.45
N THR A 450 11.96 -10.15 -5.74
CA THR A 450 12.07 -9.11 -6.75
C THR A 450 10.68 -8.62 -7.08
N GLN A 451 10.34 -7.43 -6.58
CA GLN A 451 9.45 -6.54 -7.33
C GLN A 451 9.96 -6.52 -8.77
N PRO A 452 9.11 -6.62 -9.81
CA PRO A 452 9.60 -6.53 -11.18
C PRO A 452 10.35 -5.21 -11.33
N GLU A 453 11.65 -5.27 -11.60
CA GLU A 453 12.47 -4.08 -11.80
C GLU A 453 11.95 -3.29 -13.00
N LEU A 454 11.29 -2.16 -12.73
CA LEU A 454 10.70 -1.29 -13.76
C LEU A 454 11.75 -0.72 -14.73
N LEU A 455 13.02 -0.62 -14.30
CA LEU A 455 14.12 -0.06 -15.10
C LEU A 455 15.21 -1.12 -15.28
N SER A 456 15.53 -1.42 -16.53
CA SER A 456 16.61 -2.32 -16.91
C SER A 456 18.00 -1.72 -16.62
N GLU A 457 18.99 -2.59 -16.41
CA GLU A 457 20.39 -2.16 -16.34
C GLU A 457 20.91 -1.59 -17.67
N ILE A 458 21.93 -0.74 -17.59
CA ILE A 458 22.65 -0.22 -18.74
C ILE A 458 23.60 -1.29 -19.28
N ASP A 459 23.39 -1.65 -20.55
CA ASP A 459 24.33 -2.49 -21.29
C ASP A 459 25.48 -1.68 -21.90
N GLN A 460 26.60 -2.37 -22.13
CA GLN A 460 27.82 -1.76 -22.69
C GLN A 460 27.61 -1.21 -24.10
N THR A 461 26.68 -1.79 -24.88
CA THR A 461 26.41 -1.38 -26.27
C THR A 461 25.73 -0.02 -26.30
N PHE A 462 24.73 0.19 -25.44
CA PHE A 462 24.05 1.47 -25.27
C PHE A 462 25.02 2.53 -24.75
N ALA A 463 25.79 2.25 -23.71
CA ALA A 463 26.79 3.17 -23.15
C ALA A 463 27.80 3.63 -24.22
N ALA A 464 28.33 2.68 -25.00
CA ALA A 464 29.23 2.97 -26.12
C ALA A 464 28.56 3.84 -27.21
N SER A 465 27.27 3.63 -27.49
CA SER A 465 26.53 4.38 -28.51
C SER A 465 26.32 5.87 -28.19
N ILE A 466 26.42 6.24 -26.92
CA ILE A 466 26.29 7.63 -26.45
C ILE A 466 27.61 8.19 -25.88
N HIS A 467 28.70 7.43 -25.99
CA HIS A 467 30.06 7.83 -25.60
C HIS A 467 30.22 8.25 -24.13
N ILE A 468 29.48 7.58 -23.23
CA ILE A 468 29.57 7.75 -21.78
C ILE A 468 29.94 6.40 -21.17
N GLU A 469 30.67 6.42 -20.06
CA GLU A 469 31.03 5.21 -19.32
C GLU A 469 29.80 4.52 -18.74
N ARG A 470 29.77 3.18 -18.83
CA ARG A 470 28.62 2.37 -18.41
C ARG A 470 28.29 2.58 -16.94
N ASP A 471 29.29 2.60 -16.08
CA ASP A 471 29.09 2.70 -14.62
C ASP A 471 28.53 4.07 -14.22
N GLN A 472 29.00 5.15 -14.87
CA GLN A 472 28.45 6.48 -14.65
C GLN A 472 26.98 6.58 -15.11
N LEU A 473 26.62 5.95 -16.25
CA LEU A 473 25.21 5.88 -16.68
C LEU A 473 24.35 5.03 -15.75
N GLN A 474 24.90 3.91 -15.25
CA GLN A 474 24.19 3.06 -14.30
C GLN A 474 23.86 3.83 -13.03
N GLU A 475 24.79 4.66 -12.52
CA GLU A 475 24.53 5.54 -11.38
C GLU A 475 23.34 6.50 -11.64
N VAL A 476 23.22 7.06 -12.85
CA VAL A 476 22.06 7.88 -13.24
C VAL A 476 20.76 7.07 -13.20
N VAL A 477 20.79 5.81 -13.65
CA VAL A 477 19.63 4.90 -13.59
C VAL A 477 19.26 4.57 -12.15
N GLU A 478 20.23 4.32 -11.26
CA GLU A 478 19.96 4.10 -9.83
C GLU A 478 19.34 5.34 -9.17
N MET A 479 19.81 6.54 -9.52
CA MET A 479 19.20 7.78 -9.06
C MET A 479 17.76 7.91 -9.58
N LEU A 480 17.49 7.54 -10.83
CA LEU A 480 16.14 7.57 -11.40
C LEU A 480 15.24 6.49 -10.77
N ARG A 481 15.78 5.33 -10.43
CA ARG A 481 15.07 4.23 -9.74
C ARG A 481 14.66 4.63 -8.32
N THR A 482 15.56 5.28 -7.58
CA THR A 482 15.33 5.70 -6.19
C THR A 482 14.52 6.98 -6.08
N ARG A 483 14.82 8.00 -6.89
CA ARG A 483 14.18 9.33 -6.80
C ARG A 483 12.98 9.49 -7.72
N ARG A 484 12.82 8.67 -8.76
CA ARG A 484 11.79 8.78 -9.82
C ARG A 484 11.83 10.07 -10.64
N GLN A 485 12.67 11.03 -10.26
CA GLN A 485 12.90 12.25 -11.00
C GLN A 485 14.32 12.79 -10.85
N ILE A 486 14.88 13.22 -11.97
CA ILE A 486 16.23 13.78 -12.04
C ILE A 486 16.24 15.06 -12.87
N VAL A 487 17.25 15.90 -12.67
CA VAL A 487 17.53 17.07 -13.49
C VAL A 487 18.95 16.94 -14.02
N LEU A 488 19.08 16.83 -15.34
CA LEU A 488 20.35 16.95 -16.03
C LEU A 488 20.65 18.43 -16.21
N TYR A 489 21.71 18.92 -15.59
CA TYR A 489 22.08 20.34 -15.65
C TYR A 489 23.53 20.54 -16.06
N GLY A 490 23.84 21.71 -16.59
CA GLY A 490 25.20 22.09 -16.94
C GLY A 490 25.28 23.08 -18.10
N PRO A 491 26.50 23.39 -18.57
CA PRO A 491 26.74 24.38 -19.61
C PRO A 491 26.08 24.04 -20.95
N PRO A 492 25.95 25.00 -21.90
CA PRO A 492 25.36 24.74 -23.20
C PRO A 492 26.20 23.76 -24.03
N GLY A 493 25.53 22.95 -24.85
CA GLY A 493 26.20 21.99 -25.74
C GLY A 493 26.70 20.70 -25.07
N THR A 494 26.28 20.42 -23.84
CA THR A 494 26.65 19.20 -23.10
C THR A 494 25.77 17.98 -23.39
N GLY A 495 24.78 18.13 -24.28
CA GLY A 495 23.95 17.00 -24.73
C GLY A 495 22.85 16.57 -23.74
N LYS A 496 22.47 17.41 -22.78
CA LYS A 496 21.42 17.10 -21.77
C LYS A 496 20.13 16.54 -22.37
N THR A 497 19.53 17.25 -23.33
CA THR A 497 18.29 16.84 -24.01
C THR A 497 18.48 15.56 -24.83
N PHE A 498 19.65 15.41 -25.46
CA PHE A 498 20.01 14.19 -26.19
C PHE A 498 20.11 12.99 -25.26
N LEU A 499 20.83 13.13 -24.14
CA LEU A 499 20.99 12.09 -23.13
C LEU A 499 19.65 11.70 -22.52
N ALA A 500 18.85 12.67 -22.06
CA ALA A 500 17.51 12.43 -21.51
C ALA A 500 16.65 11.60 -22.49
N GLY A 501 16.60 12.00 -23.76
CA GLY A 501 15.81 11.32 -24.77
C GLY A 501 16.34 9.92 -25.14
N LYS A 502 17.66 9.72 -25.17
CA LYS A 502 18.26 8.40 -25.46
C LYS A 502 18.08 7.44 -24.29
N LEU A 503 18.33 7.91 -23.07
CA LEU A 503 18.19 7.12 -21.84
C LEU A 503 16.74 6.71 -21.62
N ALA A 504 15.78 7.64 -21.72
CA ALA A 504 14.36 7.34 -21.57
C ALA A 504 13.88 6.28 -22.57
N ARG A 505 14.27 6.39 -23.85
CA ARG A 505 13.87 5.42 -24.89
C ARG A 505 14.52 4.05 -24.70
N PHE A 506 15.76 4.01 -24.21
CA PHE A 506 16.42 2.75 -23.88
C PHE A 506 15.66 2.04 -22.74
N LEU A 507 15.40 2.77 -21.65
CA LEU A 507 14.71 2.22 -20.47
C LEU A 507 13.23 1.91 -20.71
N ALA A 508 12.57 2.59 -21.66
CA ALA A 508 11.17 2.34 -22.03
C ALA A 508 10.92 1.00 -22.75
N THR A 509 11.97 0.20 -22.98
CA THR A 509 12.03 -0.97 -23.89
C THR A 509 11.80 -0.59 -25.35
N GLY A 510 12.73 -0.97 -26.23
CA GLY A 510 12.98 -0.36 -27.54
C GLY A 510 11.88 -0.41 -28.62
N GLU A 511 10.65 -0.84 -28.31
CA GLU A 511 9.54 -0.98 -29.27
C GLU A 511 8.30 -0.10 -28.99
N HIS A 512 8.31 0.73 -27.93
CA HIS A 512 7.14 1.53 -27.54
C HIS A 512 7.44 3.04 -27.50
N SER A 513 7.35 3.71 -28.66
CA SER A 513 7.54 5.17 -28.79
C SER A 513 6.62 6.00 -27.90
N ASP A 514 5.51 5.42 -27.46
CA ASP A 514 4.40 6.12 -26.82
C ASP A 514 4.60 6.28 -25.31
N HIS A 515 5.63 5.65 -24.73
CA HIS A 515 5.93 5.76 -23.29
C HIS A 515 6.86 6.93 -22.94
N VAL A 516 7.35 7.68 -23.93
CA VAL A 516 8.24 8.83 -23.71
C VAL A 516 7.60 10.09 -24.28
N GLN A 517 7.26 11.03 -23.42
CA GLN A 517 6.72 12.32 -23.81
C GLN A 517 7.73 13.43 -23.50
N VAL A 518 7.92 14.35 -24.45
CA VAL A 518 8.80 15.51 -24.29
C VAL A 518 7.97 16.79 -24.28
N VAL A 519 8.21 17.65 -23.30
CA VAL A 519 7.67 19.01 -23.23
C VAL A 519 8.81 19.99 -23.04
N GLN A 520 8.67 21.22 -23.53
CA GLN A 520 9.65 22.27 -23.34
C GLN A 520 9.00 23.43 -22.59
N PHE A 521 9.61 23.87 -21.48
CA PHE A 521 9.10 25.00 -20.71
C PHE A 521 9.57 26.33 -21.28
N HIS A 522 8.67 27.31 -21.22
CA HIS A 522 8.92 28.70 -21.61
C HIS A 522 8.24 29.64 -20.61
N PRO A 523 8.59 30.94 -20.56
CA PRO A 523 8.08 31.85 -19.53
C PRO A 523 6.55 31.95 -19.43
N SER A 524 5.85 31.77 -20.55
CA SER A 524 4.38 31.78 -20.59
C SER A 524 3.71 30.43 -20.31
N TYR A 525 4.48 29.36 -20.03
CA TYR A 525 3.94 28.02 -19.81
C TYR A 525 3.27 27.98 -18.44
N ALA A 526 2.03 27.49 -18.36
CA ALA A 526 1.24 27.52 -17.14
C ALA A 526 0.71 26.14 -16.74
N TYR A 527 0.07 26.06 -15.58
CA TYR A 527 -0.57 24.85 -15.09
C TYR A 527 -1.60 24.32 -16.09
N GLU A 528 -2.36 25.24 -16.71
CA GLU A 528 -3.41 24.94 -17.68
C GLU A 528 -2.90 24.31 -18.98
N ASP A 529 -1.61 24.52 -19.30
CA ASP A 529 -0.94 23.90 -20.43
C ASP A 529 -0.31 22.55 -20.04
N PHE A 530 0.15 22.42 -18.80
CA PHE A 530 0.91 21.28 -18.32
C PHE A 530 0.05 20.11 -17.85
N PHE A 531 -1.05 20.41 -17.15
CA PHE A 531 -1.83 19.42 -16.42
C PHE A 531 -3.30 19.38 -16.84
N GLU A 532 -4.08 20.44 -16.64
CA GLU A 532 -5.44 20.55 -17.17
C GLU A 532 -5.93 22.00 -17.20
N GLY A 533 -6.70 22.36 -18.22
CA GLY A 533 -7.25 23.71 -18.35
C GLY A 533 -8.41 23.80 -19.32
N TYR A 534 -9.27 24.81 -19.15
CA TYR A 534 -10.41 25.04 -20.03
C TYR A 534 -9.94 25.61 -21.38
N ARG A 535 -10.32 24.94 -22.48
CA ARG A 535 -10.07 25.37 -23.85
C ARG A 535 -11.38 25.62 -24.59
N PRO A 536 -11.42 26.59 -25.53
CA PRO A 536 -12.61 26.81 -26.36
C PRO A 536 -12.90 25.55 -27.19
N SER A 537 -14.13 25.04 -27.10
CA SER A 537 -14.62 23.91 -27.88
C SER A 537 -15.90 24.30 -28.62
N ALA A 538 -16.08 23.77 -29.83
CA ALA A 538 -17.35 23.90 -30.53
C ALA A 538 -18.43 23.11 -29.78
N ALA A 539 -19.51 23.77 -29.37
CA ALA A 539 -20.70 23.08 -28.89
C ALA A 539 -21.58 22.66 -30.08
N ASP A 540 -22.36 21.58 -29.93
CA ASP A 540 -23.22 20.99 -30.97
C ASP A 540 -24.24 21.97 -31.60
N ASN A 541 -24.44 23.13 -30.99
CA ASN A 541 -25.36 24.19 -31.40
C ASN A 541 -24.69 25.38 -32.12
N GLY A 542 -23.39 25.29 -32.44
CA GLY A 542 -22.64 26.38 -33.10
C GLY A 542 -22.25 27.55 -32.18
N GLN A 543 -22.45 27.43 -30.86
CA GLN A 543 -21.93 28.37 -29.88
C GLN A 543 -20.52 27.95 -29.40
N LEU A 544 -19.69 28.93 -29.04
CA LEU A 544 -18.40 28.71 -28.38
C LEU A 544 -18.64 28.24 -26.93
N GLY A 545 -18.30 26.97 -26.65
CA GLY A 545 -18.25 26.42 -25.30
C GLY A 545 -16.81 26.34 -24.78
N PHE A 546 -16.63 25.93 -23.52
CA PHE A 546 -15.33 25.60 -22.95
C PHE A 546 -15.34 24.12 -22.53
N ALA A 547 -14.31 23.37 -22.94
CA ALA A 547 -14.07 22.00 -22.52
C ALA A 547 -12.80 21.93 -21.67
N LEU A 548 -12.81 21.13 -20.61
CA LEU A 548 -11.62 20.87 -19.82
C LEU A 548 -10.74 19.88 -20.58
N GLU A 549 -9.54 20.31 -20.97
CA GLU A 549 -8.60 19.46 -21.71
C GLU A 549 -7.41 19.03 -20.83
N PRO A 550 -7.02 17.74 -20.87
CA PRO A 550 -5.84 17.27 -20.15
C PRO A 550 -4.56 17.67 -20.87
N GLY A 551 -3.63 18.24 -20.10
CA GLY A 551 -2.27 18.55 -20.51
C GLY A 551 -1.33 17.33 -20.52
N PRO A 552 -0.08 17.52 -20.95
CA PRO A 552 0.93 16.47 -21.08
C PRO A 552 1.07 15.54 -19.89
N LEU A 553 1.23 16.09 -18.67
CA LEU A 553 1.45 15.28 -17.47
C LEU A 553 0.23 14.43 -17.14
N ARG A 554 -0.99 14.97 -17.30
CA ARG A 554 -2.23 14.23 -17.03
C ARG A 554 -2.43 13.11 -18.03
N ARG A 555 -2.10 13.32 -19.31
CA ARG A 555 -2.21 12.30 -20.37
C ARG A 555 -1.25 11.12 -20.14
N ILE A 556 0.05 11.39 -19.97
CA ILE A 556 1.03 10.32 -19.75
C ILE A 556 0.78 9.56 -18.43
N ALA A 557 0.31 10.25 -17.39
CA ALA A 557 -0.05 9.60 -16.13
C ALA A 557 -1.27 8.67 -16.28
N ALA A 558 -2.26 9.06 -17.07
CA ALA A 558 -3.41 8.22 -17.36
C ALA A 558 -2.99 6.97 -18.16
N GLU A 559 -2.13 7.13 -19.16
CA GLU A 559 -1.59 6.02 -19.96
C GLU A 559 -0.73 5.07 -19.13
N ALA A 560 0.11 5.60 -18.24
CA ALA A 560 0.93 4.81 -17.32
C ALA A 560 0.09 4.01 -16.30
N SER A 561 -1.09 4.53 -15.93
CA SER A 561 -2.02 3.87 -14.99
C SER A 561 -2.93 2.84 -15.63
N ALA A 562 -3.03 2.84 -16.97
CA ALA A 562 -3.93 1.98 -17.71
C ALA A 562 -3.62 0.48 -17.48
N GLU A 563 -4.66 -0.34 -17.54
CA GLU A 563 -4.53 -1.80 -17.43
C GLU A 563 -3.61 -2.33 -18.53
N GLY A 564 -2.60 -3.12 -18.15
CA GLY A 564 -1.54 -3.59 -19.05
C GLY A 564 -0.28 -2.71 -19.14
N ASN A 565 -0.31 -1.48 -18.60
CA ASN A 565 0.83 -0.55 -18.61
C ASN A 565 1.50 -0.35 -17.25
N ARG A 566 0.89 -0.82 -16.15
CA ARG A 566 1.36 -0.61 -14.77
C ARG A 566 2.78 -1.14 -14.48
N ASN A 567 3.20 -2.17 -15.20
CA ASN A 567 4.53 -2.78 -15.08
C ASN A 567 5.53 -2.26 -16.13
N LYS A 568 5.17 -1.22 -16.89
CA LYS A 568 6.02 -0.63 -17.94
C LYS A 568 6.44 0.78 -17.54
N PRO A 569 7.71 1.17 -17.74
CA PRO A 569 8.18 2.50 -17.37
C PRO A 569 7.75 3.56 -18.41
N PHE A 570 7.25 4.69 -17.92
CA PHE A 570 6.87 5.88 -18.68
C PHE A 570 7.76 7.06 -18.31
N PHE A 571 8.11 7.92 -19.27
CA PHE A 571 9.03 9.03 -19.07
C PHE A 571 8.45 10.34 -19.57
N LEU A 572 8.40 11.34 -18.69
CA LEU A 572 8.14 12.73 -19.05
C LEU A 572 9.45 13.52 -19.02
N ILE A 573 9.91 13.95 -20.19
CA ILE A 573 11.08 14.80 -20.33
C ILE A 573 10.63 16.26 -20.34
N ILE A 574 11.16 17.05 -19.41
CA ILE A 574 10.90 18.49 -19.30
C ILE A 574 12.17 19.24 -19.73
N ASP A 575 12.18 19.68 -20.98
CA ASP A 575 13.28 20.43 -21.55
C ASP A 575 13.23 21.91 -21.14
N GLU A 576 14.38 22.53 -20.92
CA GLU A 576 14.51 23.93 -20.46
C GLU A 576 13.69 24.21 -19.18
N MET A 577 13.75 23.28 -18.23
CA MET A 577 12.89 23.27 -17.04
C MET A 577 12.97 24.58 -16.24
N ASN A 578 14.13 25.22 -16.19
CA ASN A 578 14.32 26.48 -15.47
C ASN A 578 13.56 27.66 -16.13
N ARG A 579 13.27 27.64 -17.44
CA ARG A 579 12.64 28.77 -18.15
C ARG A 579 11.18 29.02 -17.78
N GLY A 580 10.54 28.09 -17.06
CA GLY A 580 9.20 28.24 -16.51
C GLY A 580 9.20 28.52 -15.01
N ASN A 581 8.13 29.14 -14.51
CA ASN A 581 7.90 29.21 -13.06
C ASN A 581 7.41 27.84 -12.57
N LEU A 582 8.34 26.99 -12.12
CA LEU A 582 8.05 25.61 -11.73
C LEU A 582 6.97 25.48 -10.66
N ALA A 583 6.99 26.35 -9.64
CA ALA A 583 5.97 26.33 -8.60
C ALA A 583 4.57 26.61 -9.17
N LYS A 584 4.46 27.57 -10.10
CA LYS A 584 3.20 27.89 -10.77
C LYS A 584 2.76 26.80 -11.75
N ILE A 585 3.69 26.21 -12.51
CA ILE A 585 3.39 25.19 -13.52
C ILE A 585 2.92 23.89 -12.87
N PHE A 586 3.60 23.44 -11.82
CA PHE A 586 3.21 22.22 -11.11
C PHE A 586 1.99 22.45 -10.20
N GLY A 587 1.74 23.66 -9.70
CA GLY A 587 0.58 23.97 -8.86
C GLY A 587 0.51 23.03 -7.65
N GLU A 588 -0.62 22.35 -7.47
CA GLU A 588 -0.84 21.36 -6.41
C GLU A 588 -0.02 20.06 -6.61
N LEU A 589 0.39 19.73 -7.83
CA LEU A 589 1.19 18.54 -8.17
C LEU A 589 2.60 18.62 -7.59
N TYR A 590 3.01 19.83 -7.19
CA TYR A 590 4.24 20.10 -6.49
C TYR A 590 4.42 19.20 -5.26
N PHE A 591 3.32 18.86 -4.60
CA PHE A 591 3.25 17.94 -3.47
C PHE A 591 3.53 16.48 -3.88
N LEU A 592 2.95 16.03 -4.99
CA LEU A 592 3.06 14.66 -5.47
C LEU A 592 4.47 14.29 -5.93
N LEU A 593 5.31 15.27 -6.29
CA LEU A 593 6.73 15.00 -6.62
C LEU A 593 7.49 14.40 -5.42
N GLU A 594 7.08 14.69 -4.19
CA GLU A 594 7.69 14.16 -2.98
C GLU A 594 6.89 12.98 -2.40
N TYR A 595 5.56 13.12 -2.40
CA TYR A 595 4.64 12.13 -1.88
C TYR A 595 3.88 11.45 -3.03
N ARG A 596 4.63 10.75 -3.89
CA ARG A 596 4.07 10.09 -5.09
C ARG A 596 2.99 9.07 -4.77
N ASP A 597 3.00 8.51 -3.56
CA ASP A 597 2.02 7.53 -3.12
C ASP A 597 0.70 8.13 -2.62
N GLN A 598 0.63 9.46 -2.49
CA GLN A 598 -0.55 10.18 -2.03
C GLN A 598 -1.39 10.70 -3.21
N SER A 599 -2.62 11.11 -2.92
CA SER A 599 -3.54 11.71 -3.89
C SER A 599 -3.82 13.16 -3.51
N ILE A 600 -3.97 14.05 -4.50
CA ILE A 600 -4.40 15.43 -4.29
C ILE A 600 -5.74 15.70 -4.96
N ASN A 601 -6.49 16.67 -4.45
CA ASN A 601 -7.67 17.20 -5.13
C ASN A 601 -7.25 18.22 -6.19
N LEU A 602 -7.84 18.12 -7.38
CA LEU A 602 -7.54 19.00 -8.50
C LEU A 602 -8.32 20.31 -8.44
N GLN A 603 -7.68 21.41 -8.83
CA GLN A 603 -8.31 22.74 -8.82
C GLN A 603 -9.46 22.88 -9.84
N TYR A 604 -9.28 22.35 -11.05
CA TYR A 604 -10.25 22.49 -12.15
C TYR A 604 -11.25 21.33 -12.23
N SER A 605 -10.99 20.23 -11.52
CA SER A 605 -11.85 19.05 -11.44
C SER A 605 -12.29 18.77 -9.99
N PRO A 606 -13.08 19.66 -9.34
CA PRO A 606 -13.47 19.49 -7.95
C PRO A 606 -14.26 18.18 -7.75
N GLY A 607 -13.71 17.27 -6.94
CA GLY A 607 -14.25 15.92 -6.70
C GLY A 607 -13.50 14.78 -7.41
N SER A 608 -12.53 15.10 -8.28
CA SER A 608 -11.57 14.13 -8.83
C SER A 608 -10.23 14.23 -8.11
N THR A 609 -9.71 13.10 -7.66
CA THR A 609 -8.37 12.99 -7.09
C THR A 609 -7.36 12.57 -8.15
N PHE A 610 -6.12 13.03 -8.03
CA PHE A 610 -5.02 12.64 -8.89
C PHE A 610 -3.82 12.16 -8.07
N LYS A 611 -3.17 11.10 -8.53
CA LYS A 611 -1.93 10.51 -7.98
C LYS A 611 -0.94 10.31 -9.12
N LEU A 612 0.35 10.52 -8.86
CA LEU A 612 1.40 10.22 -9.82
C LEU A 612 1.65 8.70 -9.87
N PRO A 613 1.63 8.06 -11.06
CA PRO A 613 1.88 6.62 -11.16
C PRO A 613 3.33 6.28 -10.75
N PRO A 614 3.55 5.15 -10.06
CA PRO A 614 4.89 4.75 -9.60
C PRO A 614 5.84 4.39 -10.76
N ASN A 615 5.27 4.02 -11.91
CA ASN A 615 5.97 3.73 -13.16
C ASN A 615 6.20 4.98 -14.05
N LEU A 616 5.86 6.19 -13.59
CA LEU A 616 6.12 7.45 -14.30
C LEU A 616 7.38 8.15 -13.77
N PHE A 617 8.37 8.33 -14.63
CA PHE A 617 9.66 8.97 -14.33
C PHE A 617 9.73 10.35 -14.98
N ILE A 618 10.36 11.33 -14.31
CA ILE A 618 10.49 12.70 -14.84
C ILE A 618 11.97 13.05 -15.01
N ILE A 619 12.36 13.48 -16.22
CA ILE A 619 13.73 13.91 -16.51
C ILE A 619 13.69 15.37 -16.94
N GLY A 620 14.18 16.27 -16.07
CA GLY A 620 14.36 17.68 -16.40
C GLY A 620 15.69 17.93 -17.09
N THR A 621 15.77 18.91 -17.98
CA THR A 621 17.03 19.48 -18.47
C THR A 621 17.13 20.94 -18.07
N MET A 622 18.32 21.40 -17.71
CA MET A 622 18.58 22.78 -17.31
C MET A 622 19.91 23.31 -17.86
N ASN A 623 19.89 24.48 -18.49
CA ASN A 623 21.10 25.22 -18.83
C ASN A 623 21.51 26.12 -17.66
N THR A 624 22.77 26.02 -17.21
CA THR A 624 23.28 26.86 -16.11
C THR A 624 23.78 28.23 -16.56
N ALA A 625 24.23 28.35 -17.81
CA ALA A 625 24.71 29.62 -18.37
C ALA A 625 23.62 30.68 -18.58
N ASP A 626 22.34 30.30 -18.57
CA ASP A 626 21.23 31.20 -18.85
C ASP A 626 20.89 32.06 -17.62
N ARG A 627 21.51 33.24 -17.54
CA ARG A 627 21.32 34.22 -16.46
C ARG A 627 19.94 34.90 -16.48
N SER A 628 19.13 34.66 -17.52
CA SER A 628 17.81 35.29 -17.70
C SER A 628 16.66 34.56 -17.00
N VAL A 629 16.99 33.52 -16.24
CA VAL A 629 16.03 32.50 -15.81
C VAL A 629 15.73 32.58 -14.31
N ALA A 630 14.51 32.21 -13.92
CA ALA A 630 14.11 32.13 -12.53
C ALA A 630 15.01 31.15 -11.76
N MET A 631 15.52 31.59 -10.60
CA MET A 631 16.23 30.71 -9.67
C MET A 631 15.33 29.54 -9.30
N ILE A 632 15.84 28.31 -9.46
CA ILE A 632 15.11 27.12 -9.00
C ILE A 632 14.98 27.22 -7.46
N ASP A 633 13.74 27.17 -6.99
CA ASP A 633 13.43 27.20 -5.57
C ASP A 633 13.98 25.97 -4.84
N ALA A 634 14.33 26.15 -3.56
CA ALA A 634 14.88 25.12 -2.69
C ALA A 634 13.95 23.88 -2.61
N ALA A 635 12.64 24.07 -2.73
CA ALA A 635 11.69 22.97 -2.70
C ALA A 635 11.75 22.08 -3.97
N ILE A 636 12.01 22.62 -5.17
CA ILE A 636 12.32 21.80 -6.35
C ILE A 636 13.66 21.09 -6.15
N ARG A 637 14.66 21.80 -5.62
CA ARG A 637 15.99 21.21 -5.38
C ARG A 637 15.95 20.00 -4.45
N ARG A 638 15.05 19.99 -3.46
CA ARG A 638 14.84 18.85 -2.56
C ARG A 638 14.25 17.62 -3.26
N ARG A 639 13.41 17.83 -4.28
CA ARG A 639 12.57 16.78 -4.88
C ARG A 639 13.16 16.14 -6.12
N PHE A 640 14.08 16.81 -6.80
CA PHE A 640 14.83 16.23 -7.92
C PHE A 640 16.27 15.93 -7.49
N ALA A 641 16.83 14.83 -7.99
CA ALA A 641 18.28 14.65 -7.96
C ALA A 641 18.92 15.44 -9.11
N PHE A 642 19.93 16.25 -8.79
CA PHE A 642 20.61 17.10 -9.77
C PHE A 642 21.90 16.41 -10.22
N ILE A 643 21.98 16.12 -11.52
CA ILE A 643 23.10 15.40 -12.13
C ILE A 643 23.78 16.36 -13.10
N GLU A 644 25.05 16.66 -12.82
CA GLU A 644 25.82 17.62 -13.60
C GLU A 644 26.39 16.95 -14.86
N LEU A 645 26.19 17.59 -16.01
CA LEU A 645 26.82 17.25 -17.28
C LEU A 645 27.86 18.32 -17.58
N HIS A 646 29.06 18.15 -17.02
CA HIS A 646 30.15 19.09 -17.13
C HIS A 646 31.31 18.53 -18.00
N PRO A 647 31.87 19.29 -18.96
CA PRO A 647 32.82 18.77 -19.94
C PRO A 647 34.21 18.40 -19.39
N GLN A 648 34.57 18.82 -18.19
CA GLN A 648 35.88 18.55 -17.58
C GLN A 648 35.87 17.50 -16.47
N ASP A 649 34.70 17.11 -15.96
CA ASP A 649 34.57 16.17 -14.85
C ASP A 649 33.21 15.46 -14.88
N GLY A 650 33.19 14.23 -14.36
CA GLY A 650 31.97 13.46 -14.21
C GLY A 650 31.47 12.85 -15.53
N LEU A 651 30.15 12.87 -15.74
CA LEU A 651 29.45 12.02 -16.70
C LEU A 651 29.87 12.19 -18.17
N ILE A 652 30.36 13.37 -18.57
CA ILE A 652 30.69 13.66 -19.97
C ILE A 652 32.17 14.00 -20.18
N GLU A 653 33.00 13.82 -19.15
CA GLU A 653 34.44 13.99 -19.24
C GLU A 653 35.01 13.05 -20.31
N GLY A 654 35.82 13.57 -21.23
CA GLY A 654 36.42 12.80 -22.32
C GLY A 654 35.41 12.27 -23.36
N MET A 655 34.13 12.70 -23.33
CA MET A 655 33.10 12.24 -24.27
C MET A 655 33.51 12.50 -25.73
N LEU A 656 34.08 13.68 -26.02
CA LEU A 656 34.50 14.02 -27.38
C LEU A 656 35.68 13.16 -27.82
N ASP A 657 36.64 12.87 -26.94
CA ASP A 657 37.74 11.95 -27.23
C ASP A 657 37.21 10.55 -27.60
N ARG A 658 36.29 10.01 -26.79
CA ARG A 658 35.64 8.70 -27.05
C ARG A 658 34.87 8.70 -28.37
N PHE A 659 34.12 9.76 -28.67
CA PHE A 659 33.41 9.91 -29.94
C PHE A 659 34.36 9.92 -31.15
N LEU A 660 35.44 10.69 -31.07
CA LEU A 660 36.42 10.80 -32.15
C LEU A 660 37.16 9.48 -32.37
N GLN A 661 37.56 8.81 -31.30
CA GLN A 661 38.16 7.47 -31.38
C GLN A 661 37.22 6.45 -32.02
N ALA A 662 35.95 6.41 -31.58
CA ALA A 662 34.94 5.50 -32.13
C ALA A 662 34.62 5.75 -33.61
N THR A 663 34.75 6.99 -34.07
CA THR A 663 34.51 7.39 -35.48
C THR A 663 35.79 7.39 -36.33
N GLY A 664 36.96 7.09 -35.76
CA GLY A 664 38.24 7.10 -36.44
C GLY A 664 38.70 8.51 -36.84
N GLN A 665 38.26 9.54 -36.12
CA GLN A 665 38.53 10.95 -36.40
C GLN A 665 39.69 11.49 -35.53
N PRO A 666 40.47 12.49 -36.00
CA PRO A 666 41.60 13.04 -35.23
C PRO A 666 41.19 13.75 -33.94
N SER A 667 42.04 13.70 -32.91
CA SER A 667 41.81 14.31 -31.57
C SER A 667 41.75 15.83 -31.55
N LEU A 668 42.18 16.51 -32.63
CA LEU A 668 42.31 17.97 -32.69
C LEU A 668 41.10 18.72 -32.12
N ARG A 669 39.88 18.24 -32.37
CA ARG A 669 38.66 18.87 -31.85
C ARG A 669 38.53 18.76 -30.33
N ALA A 670 38.88 17.63 -29.74
CA ALA A 670 38.95 17.47 -28.29
C ALA A 670 40.01 18.37 -27.68
N ASP A 671 41.19 18.47 -28.29
CA ASP A 671 42.27 19.35 -27.83
C ASP A 671 41.87 20.84 -27.88
N LEU A 672 41.15 21.25 -28.93
CA LEU A 672 40.59 22.60 -29.05
C LEU A 672 39.54 22.89 -27.97
N LEU A 673 38.64 21.94 -27.70
CA LEU A 673 37.63 22.07 -26.66
C LEU A 673 38.28 22.20 -25.27
N ARG A 674 39.24 21.33 -24.95
CA ARG A 674 39.98 21.34 -23.68
C ARG A 674 40.70 22.68 -23.49
N ALA A 675 41.41 23.15 -24.54
CA ALA A 675 42.11 24.43 -24.52
C ALA A 675 41.15 25.63 -24.37
N LEU A 676 39.95 25.57 -24.97
CA LEU A 676 38.94 26.60 -24.83
C LEU A 676 38.36 26.62 -23.41
N ASN A 677 38.00 25.47 -22.85
CA ASN A 677 37.41 25.37 -21.51
C ASN A 677 38.41 25.75 -20.41
N LEU A 678 39.68 25.37 -20.53
CA LEU A 678 40.75 25.83 -19.62
C LEU A 678 40.90 27.36 -19.64
N GLU A 679 40.66 28.00 -20.79
CA GLU A 679 40.69 29.47 -20.88
C GLU A 679 39.48 30.13 -20.21
N ILE A 680 38.33 29.45 -20.20
CA ILE A 680 37.06 29.91 -19.59
C ILE A 680 37.06 29.67 -18.07
N GLU A 681 37.66 28.58 -17.60
CA GLU A 681 37.69 28.13 -16.20
C GLU A 681 38.14 29.22 -15.23
N GLY A 682 39.11 30.04 -15.62
CA GLY A 682 39.60 31.16 -14.81
C GLY A 682 38.57 32.26 -14.53
N THR A 683 37.32 32.11 -14.97
CA THR A 683 36.28 33.15 -14.89
C THR A 683 34.91 32.65 -14.41
N ASP A 684 34.42 31.52 -14.91
CA ASP A 684 33.11 30.95 -14.52
C ASP A 684 32.94 29.52 -15.09
N ARG A 685 32.73 28.52 -14.23
CA ARG A 685 32.58 27.10 -14.63
C ARG A 685 31.31 26.87 -15.47
N ASP A 686 30.24 27.60 -15.16
CA ASP A 686 28.94 27.44 -15.85
C ASP A 686 28.93 27.97 -17.30
N LEU A 687 29.96 28.72 -17.71
CA LEU A 687 30.09 29.29 -19.05
C LEU A 687 30.91 28.42 -20.01
N MET A 688 31.34 27.24 -19.57
CA MET A 688 32.10 26.32 -20.41
C MET A 688 31.30 25.83 -21.61
N ILE A 689 32.02 25.36 -22.63
CA ILE A 689 31.44 24.86 -23.86
C ILE A 689 31.39 23.34 -23.80
N GLY A 690 30.23 22.76 -24.14
CA GLY A 690 30.09 21.32 -24.23
C GLY A 690 30.56 20.73 -25.57
N PRO A 691 30.72 19.40 -25.63
CA PRO A 691 31.27 18.71 -26.80
C PRO A 691 30.39 18.75 -28.06
N SER A 692 29.09 19.02 -27.96
CA SER A 692 28.16 18.88 -29.09
C SER A 692 28.51 19.78 -30.29
N TYR A 693 29.10 20.95 -30.04
CA TYR A 693 29.56 21.87 -31.10
C TYR A 693 30.59 21.22 -32.04
N PHE A 694 31.33 20.21 -31.57
CA PHE A 694 32.43 19.58 -32.29
C PHE A 694 32.11 18.17 -32.79
N MET A 695 30.95 17.61 -32.45
CA MET A 695 30.55 16.25 -32.84
C MET A 695 29.94 16.17 -34.24
N GLY A 696 29.42 17.28 -34.79
CA GLY A 696 28.81 17.27 -36.12
C GLY A 696 29.82 17.17 -37.26
N ASN A 697 29.44 16.53 -38.38
CA ASN A 697 30.29 16.37 -39.57
C ASN A 697 30.84 17.70 -40.12
N HIS A 698 30.12 18.81 -39.90
CA HIS A 698 30.56 20.13 -40.31
C HIS A 698 31.80 20.63 -39.53
N ALA A 699 32.14 20.03 -38.39
CA ALA A 699 33.33 20.34 -37.61
C ALA A 699 34.61 19.63 -38.09
N GLU A 700 34.51 18.71 -39.06
CA GLU A 700 35.65 17.89 -39.51
C GLU A 700 36.68 18.68 -40.32
N SER A 701 36.26 19.75 -41.00
CA SER A 701 37.14 20.57 -41.84
C SER A 701 37.56 21.86 -41.14
N ASP A 702 38.73 22.39 -41.51
CA ASP A 702 39.21 23.69 -41.03
C ASP A 702 38.21 24.82 -41.30
N VAL A 703 37.62 24.86 -42.50
CA VAL A 703 36.58 25.83 -42.88
C VAL A 703 35.33 25.67 -42.00
N GLY A 704 35.01 24.44 -41.63
CA GLY A 704 33.94 24.10 -40.71
C GLY A 704 34.17 24.65 -39.30
N LEU A 705 35.36 24.39 -38.75
CA LEU A 705 35.77 24.93 -37.44
C LEU A 705 35.78 26.46 -37.42
N GLU A 706 36.22 27.10 -38.50
CA GLU A 706 36.15 28.56 -38.64
C GLU A 706 34.71 29.08 -38.59
N ARG A 707 33.75 28.37 -39.21
CA ARG A 707 32.33 28.72 -39.18
C ARG A 707 31.74 28.56 -37.78
N ILE A 708 31.99 27.43 -37.11
CA ILE A 708 31.56 27.18 -35.72
C ILE A 708 32.08 28.30 -34.82
N TRP A 709 33.37 28.65 -34.94
CA TRP A 709 33.96 29.71 -34.14
C TRP A 709 33.32 31.06 -34.40
N LYS A 710 33.15 31.42 -35.67
CA LYS A 710 32.68 32.74 -36.08
C LYS A 710 31.20 32.97 -35.77
N TYR A 711 30.36 31.96 -35.96
CA TYR A 711 28.90 32.12 -35.93
C TYR A 711 28.25 31.56 -34.68
N GLU A 712 28.92 30.68 -33.93
CA GLU A 712 28.35 30.04 -32.74
C GLU A 712 29.14 30.40 -31.48
N LEU A 713 30.45 30.08 -31.43
CA LEU A 713 31.23 30.24 -30.20
C LEU A 713 31.59 31.70 -29.88
N LEU A 714 32.09 32.48 -30.84
CA LEU A 714 32.44 33.88 -30.57
C LEU A 714 31.24 34.72 -30.17
N PRO A 715 30.07 34.66 -30.83
CA PRO A 715 28.89 35.39 -30.38
C PRO A 715 28.46 35.00 -28.96
N LEU A 716 28.46 33.70 -28.63
CA LEU A 716 28.16 33.20 -27.30
C LEU A 716 29.13 33.75 -26.24
N LEU A 717 30.43 33.73 -26.52
CA LEU A 717 31.45 34.25 -25.62
C LEU A 717 31.36 35.79 -25.50
N GLU A 718 31.06 36.50 -26.59
CA GLU A 718 30.82 37.95 -26.56
C GLU A 718 29.63 38.30 -25.63
N GLU A 719 28.61 37.44 -25.56
CA GLU A 719 27.49 37.59 -24.62
C GLU A 719 27.88 37.25 -23.17
N HIS A 720 28.56 36.12 -22.95
CA HIS A 720 29.04 35.68 -21.64
C HIS A 720 29.94 36.69 -20.93
N TYR A 721 30.80 37.37 -21.71
CA TYR A 721 31.72 38.39 -21.23
C TYR A 721 31.24 39.82 -21.48
N PHE A 722 29.94 40.00 -21.80
CA PHE A 722 29.37 41.33 -21.99
C PHE A 722 29.63 42.22 -20.76
N GLY A 723 30.18 43.41 -21.00
CA GLY A 723 30.57 44.35 -19.95
C GLY A 723 31.85 44.00 -19.18
N ARG A 724 32.45 42.81 -19.39
CA ARG A 724 33.77 42.43 -18.84
C ARG A 724 34.90 42.61 -19.84
N PHE A 725 34.67 42.24 -21.11
CA PHE A 725 35.64 42.38 -22.20
C PHE A 725 34.99 43.06 -23.41
N SER A 726 35.79 43.80 -24.17
CA SER A 726 35.41 44.27 -25.51
C SER A 726 35.37 43.11 -26.51
N ARG A 727 34.64 43.27 -27.62
CA ARG A 727 34.59 42.25 -28.68
C ARG A 727 35.98 41.87 -29.21
N ASP A 728 36.88 42.84 -29.32
CA ASP A 728 38.25 42.59 -29.80
C ASP A 728 39.08 41.80 -28.79
N GLU A 729 38.91 42.06 -27.49
CA GLU A 729 39.54 41.27 -26.42
C GLU A 729 39.01 39.83 -26.40
N VAL A 730 37.69 39.62 -26.52
CA VAL A 730 37.09 38.28 -26.63
C VAL A 730 37.68 37.53 -27.83
N ARG A 731 37.73 38.16 -29.01
CA ARG A 731 38.27 37.55 -30.23
C ARG A 731 39.76 37.25 -30.13
N SER A 732 40.54 38.15 -29.53
CA SER A 732 41.97 37.95 -29.31
C SER A 732 42.24 36.78 -28.37
N ARG A 733 41.47 36.69 -27.28
CA ARG A 733 41.66 35.69 -26.23
C ARG A 733 41.15 34.31 -26.62
N PHE A 734 39.91 34.25 -27.11
CA PHE A 734 39.17 33.02 -27.38
C PHE A 734 39.06 32.65 -28.86
N GLY A 735 39.60 33.44 -29.80
CA GLY A 735 39.54 33.13 -31.23
C GLY A 735 40.29 31.84 -31.60
N LEU A 736 39.84 31.18 -32.68
CA LEU A 736 40.36 29.88 -33.13
C LEU A 736 41.90 29.85 -33.25
N SER A 737 42.51 30.90 -33.80
CA SER A 737 43.98 30.99 -33.92
C SER A 737 44.70 31.04 -32.56
N SER A 738 44.09 31.65 -31.55
CA SER A 738 44.63 31.70 -30.18
C SER A 738 44.49 30.34 -29.51
N ILE A 739 43.30 29.74 -29.59
CA ILE A 739 43.01 28.43 -28.99
C ILE A 739 43.82 27.30 -29.64
N ARG A 740 44.04 27.33 -30.97
CA ARG A 740 44.97 26.40 -31.66
C ARG A 740 46.38 26.44 -31.09
N LYS A 741 46.90 27.64 -30.77
CA LYS A 741 48.24 27.77 -30.16
C LYS A 741 48.28 27.19 -28.75
N LYS A 742 47.21 27.36 -27.98
CA LYS A 742 47.09 26.81 -26.62
C LYS A 742 46.94 25.30 -26.63
N ALA A 743 46.09 24.75 -27.51
CA ALA A 743 45.93 23.32 -27.71
C ALA A 743 47.26 22.63 -28.04
N ARG A 744 48.05 23.19 -28.98
CA ARG A 744 49.39 22.65 -29.29
C ARG A 744 50.36 22.64 -28.11
N LYS A 745 50.29 23.65 -27.24
CA LYS A 745 51.13 23.70 -26.03
C LYS A 745 50.69 22.66 -25.00
N LEU A 746 49.39 22.43 -24.86
CA LEU A 746 48.84 21.43 -23.94
C LEU A 746 49.27 20.01 -24.35
N VAL A 747 49.12 19.67 -25.63
CA VAL A 747 49.55 18.35 -26.15
C VAL A 747 51.05 18.14 -25.94
N ALA A 748 51.88 19.14 -26.24
CA ALA A 748 53.33 19.03 -26.03
C ALA A 748 53.69 18.84 -24.53
N SER A 749 52.97 19.48 -23.60
CA SER A 749 53.21 19.31 -22.17
C SER A 749 52.74 17.97 -21.61
N ASP A 750 51.72 17.35 -22.21
CA ASP A 750 51.23 16.02 -21.80
C ASP A 750 52.17 14.92 -22.32
N GLU A 751 52.70 15.06 -23.54
CA GLU A 751 53.75 14.17 -24.09
C GLU A 751 55.02 14.20 -23.22
N ASP A 752 55.48 15.39 -22.79
CA ASP A 752 56.65 15.53 -21.90
C ASP A 752 56.40 14.90 -20.51
N ARG A 753 55.15 14.89 -20.01
CA ARG A 753 54.77 14.28 -18.73
C ARG A 753 54.76 12.75 -18.82
N GLU A 754 54.18 12.18 -19.88
CA GLU A 754 54.16 10.73 -20.11
C GLU A 754 55.57 10.17 -20.27
N VAL A 755 56.46 10.86 -21.01
CA VAL A 755 57.87 10.45 -21.14
C VAL A 755 58.59 10.44 -19.79
N SER A 756 58.34 11.45 -18.93
CA SER A 756 58.95 11.49 -17.58
C SER A 756 58.39 10.41 -16.63
N ALA A 757 57.11 10.04 -16.76
CA ALA A 757 56.47 9.01 -15.93
C ALA A 757 56.95 7.60 -16.30
N VAL A 758 57.18 7.34 -17.60
CA VAL A 758 57.78 6.10 -18.07
C VAL A 758 59.24 5.98 -17.63
N GLU A 759 60.04 7.05 -17.71
CA GLU A 759 61.42 7.06 -17.19
C GLU A 759 61.47 6.84 -15.65
N SER A 760 60.51 7.39 -14.90
CA SER A 760 60.41 7.19 -13.45
C SER A 760 60.09 5.74 -13.07
N THR A 761 59.32 5.04 -13.90
CA THR A 761 58.91 3.64 -13.65
C THR A 761 60.05 2.66 -13.96
N VAL A 762 60.86 2.96 -14.99
CA VAL A 762 62.05 2.16 -15.35
C VAL A 762 63.15 2.26 -14.28
N VAL A 763 63.29 3.41 -13.61
CA VAL A 763 64.28 3.58 -12.51
C VAL A 763 63.90 2.77 -11.25
N ILE A 764 62.62 2.43 -11.05
CA ILE A 764 62.18 1.61 -9.92
C ILE A 764 62.43 0.11 -10.17
N GLU A 765 62.35 -0.36 -11.41
CA GLU A 765 62.66 -1.75 -11.75
C GLU A 765 64.17 -2.06 -11.79
N GLU A 766 65.04 -1.11 -12.15
CA GLU A 766 66.49 -1.30 -12.10
C GLU A 766 67.09 -1.21 -10.67
N GLY A 767 66.31 -0.80 -9.67
CA GLY A 767 66.72 -0.73 -8.26
C GLY A 767 66.49 -2.01 -7.44
N LEU A 768 65.88 -3.04 -8.03
CA LEU A 768 65.47 -4.28 -7.34
C LEU A 768 66.06 -5.57 -7.96
N SER A 769 67.07 -5.47 -8.83
CA SER A 769 67.80 -6.63 -9.38
C SER A 769 68.95 -7.11 -8.50
#